data_AF-B8GKH2-F1
#
_entry.id   AF-B8GKH2-F1
#
_cell.length_a   1.000
_cell.length_b   1.000
_cell.length_c   1.000
_cell.angle_alpha   90.00
_cell.angle_beta   90.00
_cell.angle_gamma   90.00
#
_symmetry.space_group_name_H-M   'P 1'
#
loop_
_entity.id
_entity.type
_entity.pdbx_description
1 polymer ?
#
loop_
_entity_poly.entity_id
_entity_poly.type
_entity_poly.pdbx_seq_one_letter_code
_entity_poly.pdbx_strand_id
1 'polypeptide(L)'
;MNTIPITPDLSEKRQRQISFFNLKEKVIESLWLICALFSVLTVIFILLFLFKDSYLGFVQIGILPFLTGMTWNPVAAIPSYGIAPLIVGTLLVTLGSMVIAVPLSIGTAVYISELAPPRVKLIIKPAIELLAGIPSVVYGFFGLMVMTNWLRVLFDQPSGESWLAGSLLLGIMALPTITSVAEDAIRSVPQEYREGSLAVGATRWQTISKVVVPAALSGITAAIILGMGRAIGETMAVMMVTGNSAVIPSPIFNVLSPVRTLTGTLGIEMGEVASGSLHYHALFGVAVVLLLITLIVNLGAVLILKRLNAQRPASMFLKNAPALVRRGLKLVPLLVVTVIIYAIGGIIGVGLLACAGVLWLVAQRLSPKTAQRIAFFFLHLGVGLVLLVLGIILFDIVSHGLPAISWEFLTTAPRDLGRAGGIFPAIVGTLYLVAGSILFALPFGVGAAIYLNEYRMEGYLTQMIRTGIDLLNGTPSIVFGLFGFTFLVLYLDIGVSMLAGQLTLGLMVLPTIIRTTEEALKNVPSSLREGSLALGATRWQTISRVVLPSAVAGIITGTILSIGRAAGETAPILFTAVVFSQRYLPSSILDPVMALPYHLFILSTNVPDSSQNRYGTALVLIMLVIGIYSIAIYLRNHFQNTLRY
;
A
#
# COMPACT_ATOMS: atom_id res chain seq x y z
N MET A 1 28.86 74.27 3.06
CA MET A 1 29.04 72.97 3.76
C MET A 1 27.93 72.84 4.80
N ASN A 2 26.88 72.06 4.52
CA ASN A 2 25.90 71.64 5.53
C ASN A 2 25.77 70.12 5.38
N THR A 3 26.50 69.39 6.21
CA THR A 3 26.36 67.95 6.40
C THR A 3 25.09 67.69 7.19
N ILE A 4 24.08 67.14 6.54
CA ILE A 4 22.89 66.58 7.20
C ILE A 4 23.34 65.34 7.98
N PRO A 5 23.03 65.20 9.28
CA PRO A 5 23.39 64.01 10.03
C PRO A 5 22.46 62.87 9.59
N ILE A 6 23.05 61.83 9.02
CA ILE A 6 22.36 60.54 8.80
C ILE A 6 22.08 59.98 10.19
N THR A 7 20.81 59.93 10.58
CA THR A 7 20.37 59.39 11.87
C THR A 7 20.61 57.86 11.90
N PRO A 8 21.35 57.33 12.90
CA PRO A 8 21.60 55.89 13.03
C PRO A 8 20.38 55.04 13.47
N ASP A 9 19.29 55.66 13.96
CA ASP A 9 18.18 54.95 14.61
C ASP A 9 17.25 54.20 13.62
N LEU A 10 17.14 54.67 12.36
CA LEU A 10 16.33 53.99 11.34
C LEU A 10 17.00 52.73 10.79
N SER A 11 18.35 52.68 10.77
CA SER A 11 19.08 51.49 10.33
C SER A 11 19.06 50.40 11.39
N GLU A 12 19.16 50.73 12.68
CA GLU A 12 19.05 49.76 13.78
C GLU A 12 17.65 49.16 13.91
N LYS A 13 16.57 49.97 13.82
CA LYS A 13 15.19 49.45 13.85
C LYS A 13 14.90 48.56 12.65
N ARG A 14 15.37 48.95 11.45
CA ARG A 14 15.23 48.15 10.22
C ARG A 14 16.08 46.88 10.27
N GLN A 15 17.31 46.93 10.81
CA GLN A 15 18.16 45.77 11.03
C GLN A 15 17.61 44.82 12.11
N ARG A 16 17.03 45.34 13.20
CA ARG A 16 16.31 44.55 14.21
C ARG A 16 15.06 43.89 13.66
N GLN A 17 14.29 44.60 12.82
CA GLN A 17 13.16 43.98 12.10
C GLN A 17 13.65 42.86 11.18
N ILE A 18 14.66 43.10 10.34
CA ILE A 18 15.24 42.09 9.44
C ILE A 18 15.80 40.90 10.21
N SER A 19 16.51 41.12 11.33
CA SER A 19 17.06 40.03 12.15
C SER A 19 15.96 39.21 12.85
N PHE A 20 14.88 39.86 13.30
CA PHE A 20 13.72 39.19 13.89
C PHE A 20 12.93 38.37 12.86
N PHE A 21 12.75 38.89 11.64
CA PHE A 21 12.16 38.12 10.53
C PHE A 21 13.03 36.89 10.18
N ASN A 22 14.35 37.05 10.15
CA ASN A 22 15.28 35.94 9.90
C ASN A 22 15.29 34.90 11.03
N LEU A 23 15.10 35.31 12.28
CA LEU A 23 15.01 34.39 13.41
C LEU A 23 13.70 33.59 13.38
N LYS A 24 12.56 34.24 13.13
CA LYS A 24 11.26 33.57 12.96
C LYS A 24 11.31 32.57 11.82
N GLU A 25 11.88 32.94 10.69
CA GLU A 25 12.02 32.06 9.52
C GLU A 25 12.89 30.83 9.85
N LYS A 26 14.03 31.03 10.54
CA LYS A 26 14.89 29.91 10.98
C LYS A 26 14.20 28.97 11.96
N VAL A 27 13.40 29.49 12.89
CA VAL A 27 12.63 28.66 13.84
C VAL A 27 11.61 27.82 13.09
N ILE A 28 10.87 28.43 12.16
CA ILE A 28 9.87 27.74 11.33
C ILE A 28 10.54 26.67 10.46
N GLU A 29 11.65 27.00 9.79
CA GLU A 29 12.43 26.04 9.02
C GLU A 29 12.91 24.86 9.87
N SER A 30 13.37 25.12 11.10
CA SER A 30 13.84 24.10 12.03
C SER A 30 12.70 23.17 12.49
N LEU A 31 11.52 23.72 12.75
CA LEU A 31 10.32 22.92 13.08
C LEU A 31 9.93 21.98 11.94
N TRP A 32 9.95 22.47 10.70
CA TRP A 32 9.65 21.64 9.53
C TRP A 32 10.73 20.60 9.25
N LEU A 33 12.00 20.93 9.49
CA LEU A 33 13.10 19.95 9.43
C LEU A 33 12.90 18.83 10.46
N ILE A 34 12.49 19.14 11.69
CA ILE A 34 12.20 18.13 12.72
C ILE A 34 11.08 17.20 12.25
N CYS A 35 10.01 17.75 11.67
CA CYS A 35 8.92 16.94 11.09
C CYS A 35 9.43 16.01 9.98
N ALA A 36 10.32 16.51 9.12
CA ALA A 36 10.90 15.72 8.03
C ALA A 36 11.84 14.61 8.56
N LEU A 37 12.71 14.93 9.52
CA LEU A 37 13.61 13.97 10.17
C LEU A 37 12.85 12.91 10.98
N PHE A 38 11.70 13.27 11.57
CA PHE A 38 10.87 12.34 12.33
C PHE A 38 10.49 11.08 11.52
N SER A 39 10.16 11.24 10.23
CA SER A 39 9.85 10.10 9.36
C SER A 39 11.03 9.12 9.19
N VAL A 40 12.25 9.65 9.03
CA VAL A 40 13.48 8.85 8.89
C VAL A 40 13.84 8.18 10.21
N LEU A 41 13.75 8.92 11.31
CA LEU A 41 13.99 8.40 12.65
C LEU A 41 13.00 7.29 12.99
N THR A 42 11.74 7.42 12.59
CA THR A 42 10.72 6.37 12.79
C THR A 42 11.15 5.06 12.14
N VAL A 43 11.59 5.06 10.88
CA VAL A 43 12.07 3.83 10.21
C VAL A 43 13.26 3.22 10.95
N ILE A 44 14.22 4.06 11.35
CA ILE A 44 15.39 3.60 12.10
C ILE A 44 14.96 2.98 13.43
N PHE A 45 14.02 3.60 14.15
CA PHE A 45 13.50 3.08 15.42
C PHE A 45 12.77 1.76 15.26
N ILE A 46 11.90 1.63 14.24
CA ILE A 46 11.24 0.37 13.90
C ILE A 46 12.29 -0.73 13.70
N LEU A 47 13.31 -0.47 12.87
CA LEU A 47 14.40 -1.42 12.64
C LEU A 47 15.12 -1.79 13.94
N LEU A 48 15.54 -0.80 14.72
CA LEU A 48 16.30 -1.03 15.96
C LEU A 48 15.52 -1.88 16.96
N PHE A 49 14.24 -1.60 17.19
CA PHE A 49 13.43 -2.38 18.13
C PHE A 49 13.20 -3.82 17.64
N LEU A 50 12.88 -4.00 16.36
CA LEU A 50 12.72 -5.37 15.82
C LEU A 50 14.01 -6.17 15.90
N PHE A 51 15.16 -5.56 15.56
CA PHE A 51 16.45 -6.22 15.67
C PHE A 51 16.81 -6.54 17.12
N LYS A 52 16.61 -5.58 18.04
CA LYS A 52 16.84 -5.77 19.47
C LYS A 52 16.03 -6.95 20.00
N ASP A 53 14.74 -7.02 19.70
CA ASP A 53 13.86 -8.10 20.15
C ASP A 53 14.14 -9.43 19.44
N SER A 54 14.63 -9.42 18.19
CA SER A 54 15.01 -10.65 17.50
C SER A 54 16.36 -11.24 17.95
N TYR A 55 17.23 -10.42 18.56
CA TYR A 55 18.64 -10.76 18.80
C TYR A 55 18.79 -12.03 19.64
N LEU A 56 18.08 -12.14 20.77
CA LEU A 56 18.14 -13.32 21.63
C LEU A 56 17.67 -14.58 20.91
N GLY A 57 16.66 -14.46 20.04
CA GLY A 57 16.17 -15.56 19.20
C GLY A 57 17.26 -16.05 18.23
N PHE A 58 17.94 -15.13 17.54
CA PHE A 58 19.02 -15.48 16.62
C PHE A 58 20.23 -16.10 17.31
N VAL A 59 20.55 -15.68 18.53
CA VAL A 59 21.64 -16.28 19.31
C VAL A 59 21.30 -17.71 19.74
N GLN A 60 20.07 -17.98 20.17
CA GLN A 60 19.67 -19.30 20.66
C GLN A 60 19.38 -20.30 19.54
N ILE A 61 18.75 -19.86 18.44
CA ILE A 61 18.37 -20.73 17.31
C ILE A 61 19.50 -20.84 16.28
N GLY A 62 20.27 -19.77 16.10
CA GLY A 62 21.20 -19.58 15.00
C GLY A 62 20.49 -19.04 13.74
N ILE A 63 21.12 -18.07 13.07
CA ILE A 63 20.55 -17.42 11.88
C ILE A 63 20.33 -18.41 10.73
N LEU A 64 21.31 -19.28 10.44
CA LEU A 64 21.20 -20.21 9.32
C LEU A 64 20.11 -21.29 9.56
N PRO A 65 20.06 -21.97 10.72
CA PRO A 65 18.95 -22.88 11.05
C PRO A 65 17.59 -22.18 11.06
N PHE A 66 17.52 -20.93 11.52
CA PHE A 66 16.29 -20.15 11.49
C PHE A 66 15.82 -19.91 10.05
N LEU A 67 16.69 -19.44 9.15
CA LEU A 67 16.33 -19.10 7.77
C LEU A 67 16.08 -20.31 6.87
N THR A 68 16.87 -21.38 7.04
CA THR A 68 16.85 -22.55 6.14
C THR A 68 16.11 -23.75 6.72
N GLY A 69 15.72 -23.69 7.99
CA GLY A 69 14.97 -24.74 8.65
C GLY A 69 13.62 -24.97 7.98
N MET A 70 13.28 -26.25 7.79
CA MET A 70 12.10 -26.69 7.03
C MET A 70 10.84 -26.87 7.89
N THR A 71 10.94 -26.63 9.19
CA THR A 71 9.87 -26.88 10.15
C THR A 71 9.65 -25.67 11.06
N TRP A 72 8.47 -25.09 10.97
CA TRP A 72 7.96 -24.12 11.96
C TRP A 72 6.98 -24.86 12.87
N ASN A 73 7.43 -25.23 14.06
CA ASN A 73 6.59 -25.82 15.10
C ASN A 73 7.07 -25.39 16.49
N PRO A 74 6.68 -24.19 16.95
CA PRO A 74 7.04 -23.67 18.27
C PRO A 74 6.43 -24.45 19.45
N VAL A 75 5.30 -25.14 19.23
CA VAL A 75 4.50 -25.80 20.27
C VAL A 75 4.90 -27.28 20.46
N ALA A 76 5.79 -27.81 19.61
CA ALA A 76 6.31 -29.16 19.76
C ALA A 76 7.10 -29.35 21.06
N ALA A 77 7.18 -30.60 21.54
CA ALA A 77 7.99 -30.97 22.70
C ALA A 77 9.46 -30.53 22.56
N ILE A 78 9.98 -30.53 21.34
CA ILE A 78 11.23 -29.87 20.96
C ILE A 78 10.85 -28.74 19.99
N PRO A 79 10.83 -27.48 20.46
CA PRO A 79 10.45 -26.35 19.62
C PRO A 79 11.36 -26.21 18.40
N SER A 80 10.77 -25.95 17.24
CA SER A 80 11.50 -25.70 15.99
C SER A 80 11.02 -24.41 15.34
N TYR A 81 11.98 -23.60 14.88
CA TYR A 81 11.75 -22.23 14.40
C TYR A 81 12.29 -22.00 12.99
N GLY A 82 12.27 -23.03 12.15
CA GLY A 82 12.67 -22.94 10.75
C GLY A 82 11.61 -22.20 9.92
N ILE A 83 11.96 -21.05 9.35
CA ILE A 83 11.02 -20.17 8.64
C ILE A 83 11.01 -20.35 7.12
N ALA A 84 11.76 -21.30 6.56
CA ALA A 84 11.81 -21.52 5.11
C ALA A 84 10.41 -21.77 4.50
N PRO A 85 9.51 -22.57 5.12
CA PRO A 85 8.14 -22.73 4.62
C PRO A 85 7.36 -21.42 4.56
N LEU A 86 7.57 -20.52 5.53
CA LEU A 86 6.90 -19.23 5.62
C LEU A 86 7.37 -18.27 4.52
N ILE A 87 8.69 -18.26 4.25
CA ILE A 87 9.28 -17.48 3.16
C ILE A 87 8.74 -17.98 1.83
N VAL A 88 8.77 -19.30 1.60
CA VAL A 88 8.26 -19.91 0.36
C VAL A 88 6.77 -19.61 0.18
N GLY A 89 5.94 -19.79 1.21
CA GLY A 89 4.51 -19.46 1.17
C GLY A 89 4.25 -18.00 0.80
N THR A 90 5.01 -17.06 1.40
CA THR A 90 4.91 -15.62 1.11
C THR A 90 5.27 -15.31 -0.34
N LEU A 91 6.36 -15.89 -0.85
CA LEU A 91 6.81 -15.67 -2.22
C LEU A 91 5.86 -16.30 -3.23
N LEU A 92 5.35 -17.50 -2.99
CA LEU A 92 4.40 -18.19 -3.85
C LEU A 92 3.12 -17.37 -4.02
N VAL A 93 2.50 -16.94 -2.92
CA VAL A 93 1.28 -16.12 -2.94
C VAL A 93 1.53 -14.78 -3.64
N THR A 94 2.65 -14.11 -3.33
CA THR A 94 3.01 -12.82 -3.95
C THR A 94 3.20 -12.98 -5.46
N LEU A 95 4.03 -13.93 -5.90
CA LEU A 95 4.30 -14.14 -7.32
C LEU A 95 3.04 -14.57 -8.08
N GLY A 96 2.24 -15.47 -7.50
CA GLY A 96 0.95 -15.88 -8.05
C GLY A 96 0.01 -14.69 -8.24
N SER A 97 -0.08 -13.80 -7.25
CA SER A 97 -0.88 -12.57 -7.36
C SER A 97 -0.42 -11.65 -8.50
N MET A 98 0.88 -11.51 -8.72
CA MET A 98 1.44 -10.64 -9.76
C MET A 98 1.19 -11.20 -11.16
N VAL A 99 1.20 -12.52 -11.34
CA VAL A 99 0.86 -13.17 -12.63
C VAL A 99 -0.55 -12.78 -13.08
N ILE A 100 -1.48 -12.58 -12.14
CA ILE A 100 -2.86 -12.20 -12.42
C ILE A 100 -3.00 -10.67 -12.50
N ALA A 101 -2.49 -9.95 -11.49
CA ALA A 101 -2.70 -8.52 -11.34
C ALA A 101 -2.02 -7.71 -12.44
N VAL A 102 -0.78 -8.02 -12.80
CA VAL A 102 0.02 -7.22 -13.74
C VAL A 102 -0.65 -7.13 -15.13
N PRO A 103 -0.98 -8.24 -15.82
CA PRO A 103 -1.58 -8.15 -17.16
C PRO A 103 -2.96 -7.49 -17.13
N LEU A 104 -3.80 -7.81 -16.14
CA LEU A 104 -5.14 -7.20 -16.01
C LEU A 104 -5.04 -5.70 -15.73
N SER A 105 -4.12 -5.28 -14.87
CA SER A 105 -3.95 -3.87 -14.50
C SER A 105 -3.40 -3.04 -15.64
N ILE A 106 -2.34 -3.52 -16.32
CA ILE A 106 -1.77 -2.80 -17.47
C ILE A 106 -2.78 -2.73 -18.61
N GLY A 107 -3.49 -3.83 -18.89
CA GLY A 107 -4.55 -3.83 -19.89
C GLY A 107 -5.66 -2.82 -19.56
N THR A 108 -6.08 -2.78 -18.30
CA THR A 108 -7.10 -1.83 -17.82
C THR A 108 -6.58 -0.38 -17.89
N ALA A 109 -5.33 -0.13 -17.51
CA ALA A 109 -4.69 1.19 -17.60
C ALA A 109 -4.59 1.68 -19.05
N VAL A 110 -4.19 0.81 -19.98
CA VAL A 110 -4.16 1.08 -21.42
C VAL A 110 -5.56 1.38 -21.94
N TYR A 111 -6.57 0.59 -21.53
CA TYR A 111 -7.95 0.81 -21.93
C TYR A 111 -8.45 2.19 -21.49
N ILE A 112 -8.26 2.54 -20.21
CA ILE A 112 -8.72 3.82 -19.65
C ILE A 112 -8.00 5.01 -20.29
N SER A 113 -6.70 4.90 -20.52
CA SER A 113 -5.91 6.00 -21.10
C SER A 113 -6.19 6.19 -22.59
N GLU A 114 -6.15 5.13 -23.39
CA GLU A 114 -6.05 5.21 -24.85
C GLU A 114 -7.36 4.84 -25.61
N LEU A 115 -8.25 4.04 -25.02
CA LEU A 115 -9.44 3.53 -25.73
C LEU A 115 -10.77 4.07 -25.19
N ALA A 116 -10.89 4.24 -23.88
CA ALA A 116 -12.16 4.50 -23.23
C ALA A 116 -12.76 5.86 -23.64
N PRO A 117 -14.02 5.90 -24.10
CA PRO A 117 -14.75 7.16 -24.29
C PRO A 117 -14.92 7.91 -22.96
N PRO A 118 -15.10 9.25 -22.96
CA PRO A 118 -15.25 10.04 -21.74
C PRO A 118 -16.32 9.52 -20.78
N ARG A 119 -17.48 9.09 -21.30
CA ARG A 119 -18.58 8.52 -20.50
C ARG A 119 -18.20 7.22 -19.79
N VAL A 120 -17.39 6.39 -20.44
CA VAL A 120 -16.93 5.11 -19.90
C VAL A 120 -15.85 5.33 -18.84
N LYS A 121 -14.95 6.32 -19.05
CA LYS A 121 -13.96 6.72 -18.04
C LYS A 121 -14.62 7.18 -16.73
N LEU A 122 -15.75 7.87 -16.81
CA LEU A 122 -16.52 8.34 -15.65
C LEU A 122 -17.09 7.20 -14.78
N ILE A 123 -17.17 5.97 -15.31
CA ILE A 123 -17.65 4.80 -14.56
C ILE A 123 -16.46 3.95 -14.09
N ILE A 124 -15.53 3.66 -15.00
CA ILE A 124 -14.43 2.73 -14.71
C ILE A 124 -13.46 3.31 -13.67
N LYS A 125 -13.09 4.59 -13.78
CA LYS A 125 -12.13 5.18 -12.83
C LYS A 125 -12.65 5.13 -11.39
N PRO A 126 -13.88 5.62 -11.09
CA PRO A 126 -14.44 5.46 -9.75
C PRO A 126 -14.59 4.01 -9.31
N ALA A 127 -14.90 3.07 -10.21
CA ALA A 127 -15.00 1.65 -9.85
C ALA A 127 -13.64 1.06 -9.41
N ILE A 128 -12.55 1.44 -10.06
CA ILE A 128 -11.20 1.01 -9.67
C ILE A 128 -10.76 1.71 -8.38
N GLU A 129 -11.07 2.99 -8.22
CA GLU A 129 -10.83 3.71 -6.96
C GLU A 129 -11.64 3.09 -5.81
N LEU A 130 -12.87 2.63 -6.09
CA LEU A 130 -13.71 1.94 -5.13
C LEU A 130 -13.11 0.60 -4.70
N LEU A 131 -12.54 -0.19 -5.63
CA LEU A 131 -11.76 -1.39 -5.30
C LEU A 131 -10.60 -1.05 -4.34
N ALA A 132 -9.91 0.07 -4.56
CA ALA A 132 -8.83 0.52 -3.67
C ALA A 132 -9.33 0.87 -2.26
N GLY A 133 -10.59 1.32 -2.16
CA GLY A 133 -11.24 1.72 -0.92
C GLY A 133 -11.81 0.57 -0.10
N ILE A 134 -11.92 -0.66 -0.63
CA ILE A 134 -12.39 -1.81 0.14
C ILE A 134 -11.31 -2.23 1.16
N PRO A 135 -11.63 -2.30 2.46
CA PRO A 135 -10.67 -2.74 3.48
C PRO A 135 -10.14 -4.16 3.27
N SER A 136 -8.90 -4.43 3.65
CA SER A 136 -8.26 -5.74 3.42
C SER A 136 -8.96 -6.89 4.14
N VAL A 137 -9.49 -6.65 5.34
CA VAL A 137 -10.29 -7.65 6.06
C VAL A 137 -11.62 -7.94 5.37
N VAL A 138 -12.19 -6.99 4.63
CA VAL A 138 -13.40 -7.23 3.84
C VAL A 138 -13.09 -8.10 2.63
N TYR A 139 -11.94 -7.88 1.98
CA TYR A 139 -11.42 -8.80 0.99
C TYR A 139 -11.18 -10.20 1.58
N GLY A 140 -10.53 -10.29 2.75
CA GLY A 140 -10.31 -11.56 3.46
C GLY A 140 -11.62 -12.28 3.77
N PHE A 141 -12.62 -11.56 4.25
CA PHE A 141 -13.96 -12.08 4.52
C PHE A 141 -14.65 -12.60 3.26
N PHE A 142 -14.70 -11.80 2.19
CA PHE A 142 -15.22 -12.23 0.89
C PHE A 142 -14.48 -13.47 0.37
N GLY A 143 -13.15 -13.46 0.48
CA GLY A 143 -12.30 -14.56 0.06
C GLY A 143 -12.61 -15.86 0.81
N LEU A 144 -12.74 -15.78 2.13
CA LEU A 144 -13.06 -16.92 3.00
C LEU A 144 -14.49 -17.45 2.78
N MET A 145 -15.44 -16.58 2.42
CA MET A 145 -16.84 -17.00 2.29
C MET A 145 -17.21 -17.48 0.90
N VAL A 146 -16.75 -16.77 -0.12
CA VAL A 146 -17.18 -16.99 -1.50
C VAL A 146 -16.09 -17.72 -2.27
N MET A 147 -14.88 -17.16 -2.29
CA MET A 147 -13.82 -17.66 -3.15
C MET A 147 -13.29 -19.03 -2.73
N THR A 148 -13.02 -19.26 -1.44
CA THR A 148 -12.62 -20.60 -0.97
C THR A 148 -13.75 -21.60 -1.21
N ASN A 149 -15.01 -21.25 -0.98
CA ASN A 149 -16.12 -22.15 -1.28
C ASN A 149 -16.18 -22.52 -2.78
N TRP A 150 -15.96 -21.55 -3.68
CA TRP A 150 -15.87 -21.83 -5.11
C TRP A 150 -14.71 -22.75 -5.46
N LEU A 151 -13.52 -22.52 -4.90
CA LEU A 151 -12.36 -23.39 -5.13
C LEU A 151 -12.60 -24.81 -4.59
N ARG A 152 -13.23 -24.91 -3.42
CA ARG A 152 -13.63 -26.18 -2.79
C ARG A 152 -14.52 -27.00 -3.71
N VAL A 153 -15.56 -26.38 -4.26
CA VAL A 153 -16.54 -27.04 -5.15
C VAL A 153 -15.96 -27.30 -6.54
N LEU A 154 -15.25 -26.34 -7.12
CA LEU A 154 -14.74 -26.42 -8.49
C LEU A 154 -13.61 -27.45 -8.64
N PHE A 155 -12.74 -27.57 -7.64
CA PHE A 155 -11.58 -28.45 -7.66
C PHE A 155 -11.71 -29.67 -6.75
N ASP A 156 -12.91 -29.92 -6.21
CA ASP A 156 -13.22 -31.05 -5.31
C ASP A 156 -12.19 -31.20 -4.17
N GLN A 157 -11.93 -30.09 -3.46
CA GLN A 157 -10.96 -30.05 -2.37
C GLN A 157 -11.66 -30.11 -0.99
N PRO A 158 -11.00 -30.63 0.07
CA PRO A 158 -11.56 -30.64 1.42
C PRO A 158 -11.87 -29.23 1.95
N SER A 159 -10.97 -28.29 1.66
CA SER A 159 -11.16 -26.85 1.87
C SER A 159 -10.71 -26.11 0.61
N GLY A 160 -11.22 -24.90 0.39
CA GLY A 160 -10.71 -24.04 -0.68
C GLY A 160 -9.56 -23.13 -0.24
N GLU A 161 -9.14 -23.23 1.01
CA GLU A 161 -8.07 -22.43 1.58
C GLU A 161 -6.72 -22.92 1.03
N SER A 162 -6.07 -22.06 0.24
CA SER A 162 -4.93 -22.46 -0.57
C SER A 162 -4.09 -21.25 -0.97
N TRP A 163 -2.86 -21.49 -1.44
CA TRP A 163 -2.08 -20.38 -2.00
C TRP A 163 -2.65 -19.83 -3.31
N LEU A 164 -3.46 -20.59 -4.05
CA LEU A 164 -4.26 -20.07 -5.16
C LEU A 164 -5.30 -19.05 -4.69
N ALA A 165 -6.05 -19.37 -3.64
CA ALA A 165 -7.02 -18.46 -3.04
C ALA A 165 -6.33 -17.15 -2.63
N GLY A 166 -5.23 -17.26 -1.88
CA GLY A 166 -4.41 -16.10 -1.51
C GLY A 166 -3.94 -15.29 -2.72
N SER A 167 -3.44 -15.96 -3.77
CA SER A 167 -2.94 -15.30 -4.98
C SER A 167 -4.04 -14.55 -5.74
N LEU A 168 -5.23 -15.15 -5.90
CA LEU A 168 -6.36 -14.52 -6.56
C LEU A 168 -6.84 -13.29 -5.79
N LEU A 169 -6.99 -13.42 -4.47
CA LEU A 169 -7.45 -12.32 -3.62
C LEU A 169 -6.47 -11.15 -3.62
N LEU A 170 -5.19 -11.44 -3.37
CA LEU A 170 -4.15 -10.41 -3.43
C LEU A 170 -4.02 -9.80 -4.82
N GLY A 171 -4.25 -10.59 -5.87
CA GLY A 171 -4.24 -10.11 -7.24
C GLY A 171 -5.32 -9.05 -7.48
N ILE A 172 -6.54 -9.30 -6.99
CA ILE A 172 -7.65 -8.33 -7.02
C ILE A 172 -7.30 -7.07 -6.22
N MET A 173 -6.68 -7.22 -5.05
CA MET A 173 -6.29 -6.09 -4.20
C MET A 173 -5.14 -5.24 -4.77
N ALA A 174 -4.18 -5.86 -5.46
CA ALA A 174 -3.07 -5.16 -6.11
C ALA A 174 -3.52 -4.42 -7.38
N LEU A 175 -4.60 -4.89 -8.02
CA LEU A 175 -5.12 -4.38 -9.28
C LEU A 175 -5.34 -2.86 -9.30
N PRO A 176 -6.08 -2.25 -8.34
CA PRO A 176 -6.31 -0.81 -8.38
C PRO A 176 -5.03 0.01 -8.19
N THR A 177 -4.10 -0.47 -7.37
CA THR A 177 -2.82 0.23 -7.16
C THR A 177 -1.99 0.25 -8.44
N ILE A 178 -1.87 -0.90 -9.12
CA ILE A 178 -1.10 -0.98 -10.37
C ILE A 178 -1.81 -0.20 -11.48
N THR A 179 -3.13 -0.31 -11.57
CA THR A 179 -3.92 0.30 -12.65
C THR A 179 -3.86 1.83 -12.62
N SER A 180 -4.08 2.44 -11.44
CA SER A 180 -4.10 3.90 -11.33
C SER A 180 -2.74 4.51 -11.64
N VAL A 181 -1.66 3.96 -11.06
CA VAL A 181 -0.30 4.48 -11.30
C VAL A 181 0.16 4.22 -12.74
N ALA A 182 -0.19 3.07 -13.33
CA ALA A 182 0.13 2.78 -14.73
C ALA A 182 -0.66 3.67 -15.70
N GLU A 183 -1.91 4.03 -15.37
CA GLU A 183 -2.72 4.92 -16.20
C GLU A 183 -2.13 6.33 -16.25
N ASP A 184 -1.72 6.88 -15.10
CA ASP A 184 -1.04 8.18 -15.03
C ASP A 184 0.28 8.18 -15.82
N ALA A 185 1.06 7.10 -15.71
CA ALA A 185 2.28 6.92 -16.49
C ALA A 185 2.02 6.93 -18.00
N ILE A 186 1.02 6.18 -18.46
CA ILE A 186 0.65 6.13 -19.89
C ILE A 186 0.13 7.49 -20.38
N ARG A 187 -0.68 8.15 -19.56
CA ARG A 187 -1.26 9.45 -19.91
C ARG A 187 -0.22 10.56 -19.97
N SER A 188 0.87 10.45 -19.20
CA SER A 188 1.99 11.41 -19.21
C SER A 188 2.83 11.38 -20.48
N VAL A 189 2.70 10.34 -21.32
CA VAL A 189 3.40 10.26 -22.60
C VAL A 189 2.96 11.46 -23.47
N PRO A 190 3.87 12.19 -24.12
CA PRO A 190 3.52 13.35 -24.95
C PRO A 190 2.60 12.98 -26.14
N GLN A 191 1.71 13.89 -26.52
CA GLN A 191 0.73 13.65 -27.59
C GLN A 191 1.40 13.53 -28.96
N GLU A 192 2.51 14.23 -29.16
CA GLU A 192 3.32 14.25 -30.38
C GLU A 192 3.82 12.85 -30.77
N TYR A 193 4.12 11.99 -29.78
CA TYR A 193 4.51 10.60 -30.02
C TYR A 193 3.38 9.77 -30.63
N ARG A 194 2.13 10.03 -30.22
CA ARG A 194 0.94 9.35 -30.75
C ARG A 194 0.68 9.81 -32.18
N GLU A 195 0.69 11.12 -32.39
CA GLU A 195 0.44 11.73 -33.69
C GLU A 195 1.50 11.34 -34.72
N GLY A 196 2.79 11.38 -34.34
CA GLY A 196 3.88 10.95 -35.21
C GLY A 196 3.80 9.48 -35.61
N SER A 197 3.39 8.60 -34.69
CA SER A 197 3.17 7.17 -34.99
C SER A 197 2.02 6.96 -35.96
N LEU A 198 0.89 7.65 -35.76
CA LEU A 198 -0.28 7.54 -36.64
C LEU A 198 -0.01 8.14 -38.03
N ALA A 199 0.76 9.24 -38.10
CA ALA A 199 1.11 9.91 -39.35
C ALA A 199 1.91 9.03 -40.32
N VAL A 200 2.73 8.10 -39.80
CA VAL A 200 3.47 7.12 -40.63
C VAL A 200 2.62 5.89 -41.02
N GLY A 201 1.31 5.92 -40.77
CA GLY A 201 0.36 4.87 -41.14
C GLY A 201 0.25 3.71 -40.14
N ALA A 202 0.76 3.87 -38.92
CA ALA A 202 0.60 2.85 -37.88
C ALA A 202 -0.85 2.74 -37.41
N THR A 203 -1.27 1.53 -37.02
CA THR A 203 -2.57 1.32 -36.38
C THR A 203 -2.56 1.82 -34.93
N ARG A 204 -3.73 2.10 -34.34
CA ARG A 204 -3.81 2.51 -32.92
C ARG A 204 -3.15 1.49 -31.99
N TRP A 205 -3.34 0.19 -32.24
CA TRP A 205 -2.66 -0.84 -31.45
C TRP A 205 -1.14 -0.80 -31.61
N GLN A 206 -0.62 -0.54 -32.82
CA GLN A 206 0.82 -0.39 -33.03
C GLN A 206 1.37 0.83 -32.30
N THR A 207 0.65 1.96 -32.32
CA THR A 207 1.00 3.15 -31.53
C THR A 207 1.03 2.83 -30.04
N ILE A 208 -0.01 2.17 -29.52
CA ILE A 208 -0.08 1.79 -28.10
C ILE A 208 1.07 0.84 -27.72
N SER A 209 1.21 -0.27 -28.43
CA SER A 209 2.15 -1.35 -28.07
C SER A 209 3.62 -1.04 -28.37
N LYS A 210 3.92 -0.24 -29.40
CA LYS A 210 5.30 0.03 -29.84
C LYS A 210 5.83 1.42 -29.48
N VAL A 211 4.96 2.36 -29.13
CA VAL A 211 5.36 3.75 -28.82
C VAL A 211 4.95 4.11 -27.41
N VAL A 212 3.65 4.08 -27.10
CA VAL A 212 3.12 4.59 -25.83
C VAL A 212 3.54 3.72 -24.64
N VAL A 213 3.24 2.41 -24.68
CA VAL A 213 3.60 1.50 -23.58
C VAL A 213 5.11 1.46 -23.35
N PRO A 214 5.98 1.33 -24.39
CA PRO A 214 7.43 1.45 -24.23
C PRO A 214 7.89 2.77 -23.62
N ALA A 215 7.30 3.90 -24.01
CA ALA A 215 7.63 5.21 -23.46
C ALA A 215 7.21 5.34 -21.99
N ALA A 216 6.14 4.66 -21.57
CA ALA A 216 5.63 4.67 -20.20
C ALA A 216 6.25 3.59 -19.28
N LEU A 217 7.22 2.80 -19.77
CA LEU A 217 7.73 1.63 -19.04
C LEU A 217 8.28 1.94 -17.65
N SER A 218 8.94 3.08 -17.45
CA SER A 218 9.45 3.46 -16.13
C SER A 218 8.32 3.63 -15.11
N GLY A 219 7.24 4.33 -15.49
CA GLY A 219 6.06 4.50 -14.64
C GLY A 219 5.26 3.20 -14.46
N ILE A 220 5.10 2.39 -15.51
CA ILE A 220 4.45 1.07 -15.41
C ILE A 220 5.26 0.15 -14.46
N THR A 221 6.58 0.17 -14.56
CA THR A 221 7.45 -0.61 -13.67
C THR A 221 7.28 -0.17 -12.21
N ALA A 222 7.25 1.14 -11.96
CA ALA A 222 6.96 1.70 -10.63
C ALA A 222 5.60 1.25 -10.08
N ALA A 223 4.57 1.23 -10.94
CA ALA A 223 3.22 0.77 -10.59
C ALA A 223 3.22 -0.70 -10.14
N ILE A 224 3.86 -1.58 -10.91
CA ILE A 224 3.98 -3.02 -10.59
C ILE A 224 4.68 -3.22 -9.25
N ILE A 225 5.80 -2.51 -9.03
CA ILE A 225 6.54 -2.56 -7.77
C ILE A 225 5.66 -2.15 -6.60
N LEU A 226 4.93 -1.03 -6.73
CA LEU A 226 4.08 -0.53 -5.65
C LEU A 226 2.97 -1.54 -5.31
N GLY A 227 2.35 -2.16 -6.33
CA GLY A 227 1.39 -3.23 -6.13
C GLY A 227 1.99 -4.47 -5.47
N MET A 228 3.17 -4.90 -5.89
CA MET A 228 3.90 -6.02 -5.30
C MET A 228 4.30 -5.77 -3.84
N GLY A 229 4.79 -4.56 -3.53
CA GLY A 229 5.15 -4.16 -2.16
C GLY A 229 3.95 -4.25 -1.21
N ARG A 230 2.76 -3.85 -1.68
CA ARG A 230 1.50 -4.05 -0.94
C ARG A 230 1.16 -5.52 -0.75
N ALA A 231 1.30 -6.34 -1.79
CA ALA A 231 0.96 -7.77 -1.73
C ALA A 231 1.85 -8.55 -0.74
N ILE A 232 3.16 -8.25 -0.68
CA ILE A 232 4.09 -8.90 0.26
C ILE A 232 3.72 -8.60 1.71
N GLY A 233 3.27 -7.36 1.98
CA GLY A 233 2.93 -6.90 3.32
C GLY A 233 1.49 -7.21 3.75
N GLU A 234 0.66 -7.79 2.87
CA GLU A 234 -0.74 -8.03 3.18
C GLU A 234 -0.88 -9.15 4.22
N THR A 235 -1.67 -8.88 5.25
CA THR A 235 -1.72 -9.70 6.48
C THR A 235 -3.10 -10.31 6.66
N MET A 236 -4.15 -9.48 6.76
CA MET A 236 -5.50 -9.93 7.13
C MET A 236 -6.16 -10.73 6.02
N ALA A 237 -6.04 -10.26 4.77
CA ALA A 237 -6.63 -10.97 3.64
C ALA A 237 -6.00 -12.35 3.47
N VAL A 238 -4.67 -12.44 3.60
CA VAL A 238 -3.90 -13.66 3.39
C VAL A 238 -4.16 -14.69 4.49
N MET A 239 -4.07 -14.28 5.76
CA MET A 239 -4.28 -15.18 6.89
C MET A 239 -5.69 -15.78 6.93
N MET A 240 -6.68 -15.14 6.29
CA MET A 240 -8.04 -15.67 6.23
C MET A 240 -8.25 -16.74 5.16
N VAL A 241 -7.40 -16.82 4.13
CA VAL A 241 -7.71 -17.64 2.93
C VAL A 241 -6.64 -18.64 2.53
N THR A 242 -5.43 -18.59 3.11
CA THR A 242 -4.33 -19.48 2.67
C THR A 242 -4.23 -20.80 3.43
N GLY A 243 -5.06 -21.03 4.46
CA GLY A 243 -5.07 -22.28 5.24
C GLY A 243 -4.02 -22.36 6.35
N ASN A 244 -3.08 -21.40 6.40
CA ASN A 244 -2.11 -21.22 7.49
C ASN A 244 -1.29 -22.45 7.90
N SER A 245 -1.10 -23.41 6.99
CA SER A 245 -0.25 -24.58 7.24
C SER A 245 1.21 -24.28 6.89
N ALA A 246 2.11 -24.44 7.85
CA ALA A 246 3.54 -24.14 7.70
C ALA A 246 4.30 -25.27 6.97
N VAL A 247 3.84 -25.61 5.76
CA VAL A 247 4.38 -26.69 4.94
C VAL A 247 4.74 -26.12 3.56
N ILE A 248 5.83 -26.63 2.97
CA ILE A 248 6.17 -26.34 1.57
C ILE A 248 5.34 -27.29 0.68
N PRO A 249 4.52 -26.76 -0.25
CA PRO A 249 3.76 -27.61 -1.16
C PRO A 249 4.66 -28.61 -1.89
N SER A 250 4.21 -29.86 -1.96
CA SER A 250 4.88 -30.91 -2.72
C SER A 250 3.88 -31.53 -3.71
N PRO A 251 4.09 -31.37 -5.03
CA PRO A 251 5.08 -30.49 -5.66
C PRO A 251 4.82 -28.99 -5.40
N ILE A 252 5.86 -28.15 -5.54
CA ILE A 252 5.80 -26.71 -5.21
C ILE A 252 4.71 -25.94 -5.99
N PHE A 253 4.37 -26.45 -7.17
CA PHE A 253 3.38 -25.90 -8.09
C PHE A 253 1.95 -26.36 -7.78
N ASN A 254 1.72 -27.15 -6.74
CA ASN A 254 0.37 -27.52 -6.33
C ASN A 254 -0.36 -26.30 -5.74
N VAL A 255 -0.99 -25.51 -6.62
CA VAL A 255 -1.72 -24.26 -6.33
C VAL A 255 -2.80 -24.41 -5.27
N LEU A 256 -3.33 -25.62 -5.09
CA LEU A 256 -4.41 -25.94 -4.16
C LEU A 256 -3.92 -26.28 -2.75
N SER A 257 -2.61 -26.37 -2.52
CA SER A 257 -2.07 -26.64 -1.18
C SER A 257 -2.25 -25.43 -0.24
N PRO A 258 -2.54 -25.66 1.05
CA PRO A 258 -2.51 -24.60 2.04
C PRO A 258 -1.06 -24.17 2.29
N VAL A 259 -0.87 -22.88 2.55
CA VAL A 259 0.43 -22.29 2.90
C VAL A 259 0.27 -21.30 4.03
N ARG A 260 1.37 -21.08 4.76
CA ARG A 260 1.47 -20.04 5.76
C ARG A 260 2.45 -18.96 5.31
N THR A 261 2.06 -17.70 5.43
CA THR A 261 2.94 -16.57 5.10
C THR A 261 3.62 -16.02 6.35
N LEU A 262 4.67 -15.22 6.15
CA LEU A 262 5.37 -14.50 7.23
C LEU A 262 4.38 -13.57 7.94
N THR A 263 3.59 -12.80 7.17
CA THR A 263 2.57 -11.90 7.71
C THR A 263 1.51 -12.65 8.52
N GLY A 264 0.97 -13.75 7.99
CA GLY A 264 -0.03 -14.56 8.69
C GLY A 264 0.52 -15.19 9.97
N THR A 265 1.77 -15.63 9.98
CA THR A 265 2.42 -16.17 11.19
C THR A 265 2.48 -15.12 12.30
N LEU A 266 2.90 -13.90 11.96
CA LEU A 266 2.95 -12.77 12.90
C LEU A 266 1.56 -12.41 13.44
N GLY A 267 0.56 -12.35 12.55
CA GLY A 267 -0.81 -12.00 12.91
C GLY A 267 -1.49 -13.03 13.83
N ILE A 268 -1.19 -14.32 13.65
CA ILE A 268 -1.79 -15.41 14.44
C ILE A 268 -1.08 -15.56 15.79
N GLU A 269 0.24 -15.70 15.79
CA GLU A 269 0.95 -16.20 16.98
C GLU A 269 1.40 -15.09 17.92
N MET A 270 1.66 -13.87 17.45
CA MET A 270 2.23 -12.83 18.33
C MET A 270 1.32 -12.47 19.50
N GLY A 271 0.00 -12.50 19.30
CA GLY A 271 -0.97 -12.19 20.35
C GLY A 271 -1.12 -13.29 21.41
N GLU A 272 -0.63 -14.51 21.14
CA GLU A 272 -0.82 -15.69 22.00
C GLU A 272 0.43 -16.04 22.82
N VAL A 273 1.57 -15.43 22.51
CA VAL A 273 2.87 -15.82 23.05
C VAL A 273 3.29 -14.93 24.22
N ALA A 274 3.84 -15.55 25.25
CA ALA A 274 4.38 -14.85 26.41
C ALA A 274 5.59 -13.97 26.03
N SER A 275 5.56 -12.71 26.47
CA SER A 275 6.66 -11.74 26.27
C SER A 275 7.98 -12.27 26.86
N GLY A 276 9.06 -12.10 26.11
CA GLY A 276 10.41 -12.56 26.49
C GLY A 276 10.68 -14.06 26.30
N SER A 277 9.71 -14.84 25.81
CA SER A 277 9.93 -16.24 25.45
C SER A 277 10.78 -16.39 24.18
N LEU A 278 11.35 -17.58 23.96
CA LEU A 278 12.09 -17.86 22.71
C LEU A 278 11.19 -17.73 21.48
N HIS A 279 9.93 -18.16 21.58
CA HIS A 279 8.94 -18.02 20.50
C HIS A 279 8.65 -16.56 20.19
N TYR A 280 8.53 -15.70 21.21
CA TYR A 280 8.40 -14.25 21.04
C TYR A 280 9.58 -13.69 20.24
N HIS A 281 10.82 -13.97 20.66
CA HIS A 281 12.01 -13.50 19.96
C HIS A 281 12.12 -14.07 18.53
N ALA A 282 11.70 -15.31 18.30
CA ALA A 282 11.64 -15.91 16.97
C ALA A 282 10.64 -15.20 16.04
N LEU A 283 9.46 -14.80 16.55
CA LEU A 283 8.48 -14.02 15.78
C LEU A 283 9.01 -12.62 15.45
N PHE A 284 9.74 -11.96 16.33
CA PHE A 284 10.46 -10.73 15.96
C PHE A 284 11.52 -10.98 14.88
N GLY A 285 12.18 -12.15 14.89
CA GLY A 285 13.04 -12.60 13.79
C GLY A 285 12.28 -12.75 12.46
N VAL A 286 11.06 -13.29 12.49
CA VAL A 286 10.17 -13.37 11.31
C VAL A 286 9.86 -11.97 10.78
N ALA A 287 9.57 -11.01 11.67
CA ALA A 287 9.30 -9.62 11.31
C ALA A 287 10.51 -8.92 10.68
N VAL A 288 11.72 -9.16 11.21
CA VAL A 288 12.97 -8.68 10.63
C VAL A 288 13.15 -9.23 9.21
N VAL A 289 12.93 -10.53 8.99
CA VAL A 289 13.08 -11.15 7.67
C VAL A 289 12.05 -10.60 6.69
N LEU A 290 10.79 -10.46 7.10
CA LEU A 290 9.75 -9.84 6.30
C LEU A 290 10.13 -8.41 5.89
N LEU A 291 10.60 -7.59 6.83
CA LEU A 291 11.04 -6.22 6.58
C LEU A 291 12.27 -6.16 5.66
N LEU A 292 13.20 -7.10 5.78
CA LEU A 292 14.35 -7.20 4.87
C LEU A 292 13.90 -7.55 3.45
N ILE A 293 12.95 -8.48 3.28
CA ILE A 293 12.38 -8.83 1.97
C ILE A 293 11.73 -7.59 1.35
N THR A 294 10.90 -6.86 2.10
CA THR A 294 10.25 -5.65 1.56
C THR A 294 11.27 -4.55 1.24
N LEU A 295 12.27 -4.36 2.09
CA LEU A 295 13.36 -3.41 1.87
C LEU A 295 14.14 -3.73 0.59
N ILE A 296 14.49 -5.00 0.38
CA ILE A 296 15.21 -5.45 -0.83
C ILE A 296 14.38 -5.17 -2.08
N VAL A 297 13.08 -5.49 -2.04
CA VAL A 297 12.16 -5.24 -3.17
C VAL A 297 12.02 -3.74 -3.46
N ASN A 298 11.82 -2.92 -2.43
CA ASN A 298 11.65 -1.46 -2.56
C ASN A 298 12.95 -0.76 -2.98
N LEU A 299 14.10 -1.16 -2.46
CA LEU A 299 15.39 -0.60 -2.90
C LEU A 299 15.75 -1.07 -4.32
N GLY A 300 15.52 -2.34 -4.63
CA GLY A 300 15.71 -2.88 -5.99
C GLY A 300 14.87 -2.11 -7.01
N ALA A 301 13.64 -1.79 -6.65
CA ALA A 301 12.76 -0.94 -7.42
C ALA A 301 13.32 0.47 -7.68
N VAL A 302 13.74 1.18 -6.63
CA VAL A 302 14.33 2.52 -6.77
C VAL A 302 15.57 2.48 -7.67
N LEU A 303 16.41 1.44 -7.56
CA LEU A 303 17.57 1.25 -8.41
C LEU A 303 17.21 0.99 -9.88
N ILE A 304 16.18 0.18 -10.14
CA ILE A 304 15.66 -0.07 -11.49
C ILE A 304 15.12 1.23 -12.09
N LEU A 305 14.29 1.97 -11.35
CA LEU A 305 13.69 3.23 -11.82
C LEU A 305 14.74 4.31 -12.11
N LYS A 306 15.73 4.48 -11.23
CA LYS A 306 16.86 5.39 -11.48
C LYS A 306 17.61 5.04 -12.76
N ARG A 307 17.75 3.74 -13.08
CA ARG A 307 18.39 3.28 -14.30
C ARG A 307 17.53 3.47 -15.55
N LEU A 308 16.20 3.30 -15.44
CA LEU A 308 15.26 3.50 -16.55
C LEU A 308 15.11 4.99 -16.92
N ASN A 309 15.14 5.88 -15.93
CA ASN A 309 15.01 7.33 -16.13
C ASN A 309 16.33 8.00 -16.57
N ALA A 310 17.48 7.35 -16.34
CA ALA A 310 18.73 7.80 -16.92
C ALA A 310 18.66 7.60 -18.44
N GLN A 311 18.49 8.68 -19.20
CA GLN A 311 18.41 8.75 -20.66
C GLN A 311 19.66 8.20 -21.38
N ARG A 312 19.98 6.93 -21.19
CA ARG A 312 20.99 6.22 -21.97
C ARG A 312 20.28 5.08 -22.68
N PRO A 313 20.35 4.99 -24.02
CA PRO A 313 19.80 3.86 -24.72
C PRO A 313 20.42 2.58 -24.13
N ALA A 314 19.56 1.65 -23.71
CA ALA A 314 19.96 0.38 -23.07
C ALA A 314 21.01 -0.42 -23.88
N SER A 315 21.19 -0.09 -25.16
CA SER A 315 22.21 -0.62 -26.06
C SER A 315 23.66 -0.29 -25.65
N MET A 316 23.90 0.80 -24.89
CA MET A 316 25.26 1.25 -24.57
C MET A 316 25.83 0.63 -23.28
N PHE A 317 24.97 0.21 -22.33
CA PHE A 317 25.42 -0.37 -21.05
C PHE A 317 25.94 -1.80 -21.19
N LEU A 318 25.34 -2.60 -22.09
CA LEU A 318 25.89 -3.90 -22.42
C LEU A 318 27.38 -3.72 -22.77
N LYS A 319 27.76 -2.73 -23.59
CA LYS A 319 29.15 -2.56 -24.05
C LYS A 319 30.17 -2.30 -22.93
N ASN A 320 29.80 -1.70 -21.80
CA ASN A 320 30.74 -1.22 -20.78
C ASN A 320 30.70 -1.98 -19.42
N ALA A 321 29.83 -2.98 -19.26
CA ALA A 321 29.82 -3.80 -18.04
C ALA A 321 30.92 -4.89 -18.09
N PRO A 322 31.55 -5.24 -16.94
CA PRO A 322 32.44 -6.40 -16.85
C PRO A 322 31.75 -7.64 -17.43
N ALA A 323 32.48 -8.47 -18.19
CA ALA A 323 31.90 -9.61 -18.91
C ALA A 323 31.07 -10.56 -18.01
N LEU A 324 31.45 -10.66 -16.74
CA LEU A 324 30.74 -11.43 -15.70
C LEU A 324 29.32 -10.89 -15.41
N VAL A 325 29.19 -9.56 -15.23
CA VAL A 325 27.90 -8.89 -14.97
C VAL A 325 27.00 -8.95 -16.19
N ARG A 326 27.58 -8.85 -17.40
CA ARG A 326 26.86 -8.95 -18.67
C ARG A 326 26.31 -10.37 -18.90
N ARG A 327 27.05 -11.40 -18.48
CA ARG A 327 26.56 -12.80 -18.44
C ARG A 327 25.47 -12.98 -17.40
N GLY A 328 25.68 -12.46 -16.18
CA GLY A 328 24.68 -12.51 -15.09
C GLY A 328 23.34 -11.88 -15.49
N LEU A 329 23.35 -10.65 -16.03
CA LEU A 329 22.12 -9.98 -16.47
C LEU A 329 21.40 -10.68 -17.62
N LYS A 330 22.13 -11.33 -18.55
CA LYS A 330 21.52 -12.12 -19.63
C LYS A 330 20.89 -13.42 -19.13
N LEU A 331 21.37 -13.94 -18.00
CA LEU A 331 20.83 -15.14 -17.36
C LEU A 331 19.59 -14.83 -16.50
N VAL A 332 19.39 -13.59 -16.05
CA VAL A 332 18.22 -13.24 -15.20
C VAL A 332 16.88 -13.53 -15.87
N PRO A 333 16.60 -13.14 -17.13
CA PRO A 333 15.35 -13.51 -17.80
C PRO A 333 15.20 -15.02 -17.97
N LEU A 334 16.31 -15.72 -18.28
CA LEU A 334 16.33 -17.17 -18.42
C LEU A 334 16.05 -17.85 -17.08
N LEU A 335 16.59 -17.32 -15.98
CA LEU A 335 16.40 -17.81 -14.63
C LEU A 335 14.97 -17.54 -14.14
N VAL A 336 14.41 -16.36 -14.42
CA VAL A 336 13.01 -16.02 -14.15
C VAL A 336 12.07 -16.93 -14.92
N VAL A 337 12.32 -17.15 -16.22
CA VAL A 337 11.54 -18.08 -17.03
C VAL A 337 11.69 -19.52 -16.53
N THR A 338 12.89 -19.94 -16.14
CA THR A 338 13.13 -21.29 -15.60
C THR A 338 12.45 -21.47 -14.24
N VAL A 339 12.47 -20.47 -13.37
CA VAL A 339 11.76 -20.44 -12.08
C VAL A 339 10.25 -20.48 -12.32
N ILE A 340 9.73 -19.73 -13.30
CA ILE A 340 8.31 -19.76 -13.69
C ILE A 340 7.91 -21.14 -14.25
N ILE A 341 8.72 -21.75 -15.12
CA ILE A 341 8.49 -23.11 -15.64
C ILE A 341 8.49 -24.13 -14.51
N TYR A 342 9.46 -24.03 -13.60
CA TYR A 342 9.59 -24.92 -12.45
C TYR A 342 8.42 -24.73 -11.47
N ALA A 343 8.00 -23.48 -11.24
CA ALA A 343 6.88 -23.11 -10.38
C ALA A 343 5.49 -23.42 -10.98
N ILE A 344 5.39 -23.68 -12.28
CA ILE A 344 4.14 -24.11 -12.94
C ILE A 344 4.13 -25.63 -13.21
N GLY A 345 5.19 -26.35 -12.80
CA GLY A 345 5.24 -27.80 -12.93
C GLY A 345 5.68 -28.29 -14.29
N GLY A 346 6.85 -27.83 -14.73
CA GLY A 346 7.66 -28.45 -15.79
C GLY A 346 6.91 -28.63 -17.11
N ILE A 347 6.21 -29.75 -17.26
CA ILE A 347 5.39 -30.11 -18.43
C ILE A 347 4.29 -29.06 -18.70
N ILE A 348 3.59 -28.58 -17.67
CA ILE A 348 2.54 -27.56 -17.84
C ILE A 348 3.18 -26.21 -18.21
N GLY A 349 4.31 -25.87 -17.58
CA GLY A 349 5.07 -24.66 -17.89
C GLY A 349 5.64 -24.65 -19.31
N VAL A 350 6.19 -25.77 -19.76
CA VAL A 350 6.66 -25.97 -21.15
C VAL A 350 5.49 -25.93 -22.12
N GLY A 351 4.35 -26.55 -21.78
CA GLY A 351 3.12 -26.48 -22.58
C GLY A 351 2.59 -25.06 -22.74
N LEU A 352 2.57 -24.26 -21.66
CA LEU A 352 2.18 -22.86 -21.69
C LEU A 352 3.15 -21.99 -22.48
N LEU A 353 4.46 -22.22 -22.36
CA LEU A 353 5.47 -21.51 -23.17
C LEU A 353 5.43 -21.92 -24.63
N ALA A 354 5.19 -23.19 -24.94
CA ALA A 354 4.98 -23.65 -26.30
C ALA A 354 3.70 -23.02 -26.87
N CYS A 355 2.61 -22.98 -26.10
CA CYS A 355 1.38 -22.29 -26.47
C CYS A 355 1.62 -20.79 -26.68
N ALA A 356 2.34 -20.11 -25.77
CA ALA A 356 2.71 -18.72 -25.91
C ALA A 356 3.60 -18.47 -27.13
N GLY A 357 4.53 -19.38 -27.41
CA GLY A 357 5.38 -19.35 -28.60
C GLY A 357 4.58 -19.54 -29.89
N VAL A 358 3.62 -20.47 -29.90
CA VAL A 358 2.68 -20.67 -31.02
C VAL A 358 1.80 -19.44 -31.20
N LEU A 359 1.22 -18.90 -30.13
CA LEU A 359 0.43 -17.67 -30.14
C LEU A 359 1.26 -16.49 -30.64
N TRP A 360 2.54 -16.40 -30.26
CA TRP A 360 3.45 -15.36 -30.75
C TRP A 360 3.76 -15.52 -32.24
N LEU A 361 4.02 -16.74 -32.71
CA LEU A 361 4.23 -17.05 -34.14
C LEU A 361 2.97 -16.74 -34.96
N VAL A 362 1.78 -17.08 -34.45
CA VAL A 362 0.49 -16.74 -35.06
C VAL A 362 0.30 -15.22 -35.05
N ALA A 363 0.64 -14.54 -33.95
CA ALA A 363 0.54 -13.08 -33.83
C ALA A 363 1.41 -12.34 -34.86
N GLN A 364 2.56 -12.89 -35.24
CA GLN A 364 3.40 -12.29 -36.30
C GLN A 364 2.80 -12.41 -37.69
N ARG A 365 1.93 -13.42 -37.92
CA ARG A 365 1.27 -13.63 -39.22
C ARG A 365 -0.07 -12.89 -39.33
N LEU A 366 -0.56 -12.32 -38.24
CA LEU A 366 -1.82 -11.57 -38.23
C LEU A 366 -1.64 -10.19 -38.87
N SER A 367 -2.60 -9.79 -39.70
CA SER A 367 -2.62 -8.44 -40.26
C SER A 367 -2.75 -7.39 -39.13
N PRO A 368 -2.13 -6.20 -39.26
CA PRO A 368 -2.16 -5.17 -38.22
C PRO A 368 -3.57 -4.79 -37.75
N LYS A 369 -4.55 -4.83 -38.66
CA LYS A 369 -5.97 -4.56 -38.36
C LYS A 369 -6.61 -5.68 -37.53
N THR A 370 -6.28 -6.94 -37.82
CA THR A 370 -6.81 -8.09 -37.06
C THR A 370 -6.18 -8.16 -35.69
N ALA A 371 -4.86 -7.96 -35.60
CA ALA A 371 -4.15 -7.86 -34.32
C ALA A 371 -4.73 -6.75 -33.43
N GLN A 372 -5.08 -5.59 -34.01
CA GLN A 372 -5.75 -4.52 -33.29
C GLN A 372 -7.13 -4.97 -32.75
N ARG A 373 -7.96 -5.61 -33.57
CA ARG A 373 -9.30 -6.07 -33.14
C ARG A 373 -9.20 -7.09 -31.99
N ILE A 374 -8.27 -8.04 -32.09
CA ILE A 374 -8.02 -9.05 -31.05
C ILE A 374 -7.53 -8.37 -29.76
N ALA A 375 -6.52 -7.49 -29.87
CA ALA A 375 -6.01 -6.76 -28.71
C ALA A 375 -7.12 -5.96 -28.02
N PHE A 376 -7.93 -5.22 -28.79
CA PHE A 376 -9.02 -4.43 -28.23
C PHE A 376 -10.06 -5.33 -27.55
N PHE A 377 -10.39 -6.50 -28.12
CA PHE A 377 -11.29 -7.46 -27.47
C PHE A 377 -10.77 -7.89 -26.10
N PHE A 378 -9.50 -8.28 -25.99
CA PHE A 378 -8.90 -8.67 -24.70
C PHE A 378 -8.82 -7.51 -23.69
N LEU A 379 -8.59 -6.27 -24.16
CA LEU A 379 -8.63 -5.10 -23.28
C LEU A 379 -10.04 -4.85 -22.73
N HIS A 380 -11.08 -4.96 -23.56
CA HIS A 380 -12.48 -4.84 -23.09
C HIS A 380 -12.84 -5.98 -22.15
N LEU A 381 -12.42 -7.21 -22.45
CA LEU A 381 -12.65 -8.38 -21.59
C LEU A 381 -11.97 -8.21 -20.23
N GLY A 382 -10.72 -7.72 -20.20
CA GLY A 382 -9.98 -7.48 -18.97
C GLY A 382 -10.68 -6.45 -18.07
N VAL A 383 -11.12 -5.32 -18.63
CA VAL A 383 -11.90 -4.33 -17.90
C VAL A 383 -13.25 -4.91 -17.44
N GLY A 384 -13.93 -5.65 -18.30
CA GLY A 384 -15.19 -6.33 -17.96
C GLY A 384 -15.03 -7.29 -16.78
N LEU A 385 -13.93 -8.06 -16.74
CA LEU A 385 -13.61 -8.96 -15.64
C LEU A 385 -13.36 -8.20 -14.34
N VAL A 386 -12.62 -7.08 -14.39
CA VAL A 386 -12.37 -6.23 -13.20
C VAL A 386 -13.68 -5.72 -12.62
N LEU A 387 -14.55 -5.17 -13.47
CA LEU A 387 -15.86 -4.67 -13.06
C LEU A 387 -16.79 -5.78 -12.56
N LEU A 388 -16.72 -6.96 -13.17
CA LEU A 388 -17.48 -8.14 -12.75
C LEU A 388 -17.07 -8.58 -11.36
N VAL A 389 -15.77 -8.69 -11.09
CA VAL A 389 -15.25 -9.06 -9.76
C VAL A 389 -15.70 -8.06 -8.70
N LEU A 390 -15.57 -6.76 -8.97
CA LEU A 390 -16.10 -5.72 -8.07
C LEU A 390 -17.61 -5.89 -7.85
N GLY A 391 -18.37 -6.09 -8.93
CA GLY A 391 -19.81 -6.30 -8.89
C GLY A 391 -20.20 -7.49 -8.03
N ILE A 392 -19.46 -8.61 -8.12
CA ILE A 392 -19.70 -9.79 -7.30
C ILE A 392 -19.40 -9.52 -5.82
N ILE A 393 -18.27 -8.88 -5.51
CA ILE A 393 -17.91 -8.55 -4.11
C ILE A 393 -19.00 -7.66 -3.49
N LEU A 394 -19.39 -6.61 -4.18
CA LEU A 394 -20.42 -5.70 -3.69
C LEU A 394 -21.78 -6.37 -3.59
N PHE A 395 -22.17 -7.15 -4.60
CA PHE A 395 -23.45 -7.86 -4.59
C PHE A 395 -23.54 -8.84 -3.43
N ASP A 396 -22.50 -9.64 -3.18
CA ASP A 396 -22.47 -10.61 -2.08
C ASP A 396 -22.61 -9.92 -0.72
N ILE A 397 -21.83 -8.86 -0.48
CA ILE A 397 -21.84 -8.16 0.81
C ILE A 397 -23.14 -7.38 1.01
N VAL A 398 -23.66 -6.72 -0.02
CA VAL A 398 -24.88 -5.92 0.08
C VAL A 398 -26.10 -6.82 0.24
N SER A 399 -26.22 -7.90 -0.56
CA SER A 399 -27.39 -8.78 -0.51
C SER A 399 -27.54 -9.52 0.82
N HIS A 400 -26.44 -10.02 1.39
CA HIS A 400 -26.46 -10.70 2.68
C HIS A 400 -26.34 -9.75 3.89
N GLY A 401 -25.75 -8.56 3.69
CA GLY A 401 -25.56 -7.57 4.76
C GLY A 401 -26.77 -6.68 5.01
N LEU A 402 -27.53 -6.31 3.97
CA LEU A 402 -28.71 -5.43 4.13
C LEU A 402 -29.75 -5.99 5.13
N PRO A 403 -30.09 -7.29 5.12
CA PRO A 403 -31.01 -7.86 6.11
C PRO A 403 -30.51 -7.80 7.56
N ALA A 404 -29.20 -7.64 7.78
CA ALA A 404 -28.62 -7.50 9.11
C ALA A 404 -28.70 -6.05 9.64
N ILE A 405 -28.90 -5.06 8.76
CA ILE A 405 -28.95 -3.66 9.16
C ILE A 405 -30.29 -3.36 9.82
N SER A 406 -30.24 -3.16 11.14
CA SER A 406 -31.34 -2.61 11.92
C SER A 406 -30.83 -1.48 12.81
N TRP A 407 -31.74 -0.63 13.30
CA TRP A 407 -31.37 0.41 14.27
C TRP A 407 -30.73 -0.19 15.53
N GLU A 408 -31.23 -1.34 15.98
CA GLU A 408 -30.64 -2.09 17.09
C GLU A 408 -29.20 -2.52 16.77
N PHE A 409 -28.96 -3.06 15.58
CA PHE A 409 -27.63 -3.50 15.14
C PHE A 409 -26.64 -2.34 15.10
N LEU A 410 -27.06 -1.14 14.68
CA LEU A 410 -26.17 0.02 14.58
C LEU A 410 -25.90 0.72 15.91
N THR A 411 -26.84 0.67 16.87
CA THR A 411 -26.79 1.50 18.09
C THR A 411 -26.52 0.74 19.38
N THR A 412 -26.63 -0.59 19.37
CA THR A 412 -26.39 -1.40 20.57
C THR A 412 -24.98 -2.01 20.59
N ALA A 413 -24.54 -2.44 21.77
CA ALA A 413 -23.31 -3.18 21.96
C ALA A 413 -23.47 -4.66 21.55
N PRO A 414 -22.37 -5.35 21.19
CA PRO A 414 -22.42 -6.77 20.83
C PRO A 414 -22.81 -7.62 22.05
N ARG A 415 -23.58 -8.68 21.78
CA ARG A 415 -24.02 -9.70 22.74
C ARG A 415 -23.67 -11.09 22.19
N ASP A 416 -23.58 -12.07 23.07
CA ASP A 416 -23.30 -13.47 22.69
C ASP A 416 -22.08 -13.62 21.74
N LEU A 417 -20.93 -13.08 22.15
CA LEU A 417 -19.70 -13.05 21.35
C LEU A 417 -19.89 -12.42 19.95
N GLY A 418 -20.83 -11.48 19.82
CA GLY A 418 -21.15 -10.81 18.55
C GLY A 418 -22.11 -11.57 17.64
N ARG A 419 -22.69 -12.71 18.08
CA ARG A 419 -23.80 -13.38 17.36
C ARG A 419 -25.11 -12.61 17.42
N ALA A 420 -25.29 -11.81 18.47
CA ALA A 420 -26.47 -10.99 18.70
C ALA A 420 -26.08 -9.57 19.13
N GLY A 421 -27.07 -8.66 19.21
CA GLY A 421 -26.82 -7.25 19.53
C GLY A 421 -26.23 -6.49 18.35
N GLY A 422 -25.52 -5.40 18.64
CA GLY A 422 -25.04 -4.47 17.63
C GLY A 422 -23.54 -4.27 17.59
N ILE A 423 -23.11 -3.31 16.79
CA ILE A 423 -21.70 -3.00 16.51
C ILE A 423 -21.33 -1.55 16.85
N PHE A 424 -22.18 -0.86 17.63
CA PHE A 424 -22.00 0.56 17.94
C PHE A 424 -20.62 0.91 18.52
N PRO A 425 -20.09 0.17 19.53
CA PRO A 425 -18.77 0.45 20.07
C PRO A 425 -17.65 0.29 19.02
N ALA A 426 -17.80 -0.62 18.07
CA ALA A 426 -16.83 -0.83 16.99
C ALA A 426 -16.85 0.31 15.97
N ILE A 427 -18.03 0.85 15.63
CA ILE A 427 -18.17 2.02 14.75
C ILE A 427 -17.47 3.23 15.38
N VAL A 428 -17.85 3.57 16.61
CA VAL A 428 -17.31 4.73 17.33
C VAL A 428 -15.80 4.58 17.55
N GLY A 429 -15.36 3.38 17.96
CA GLY A 429 -13.94 3.13 18.20
C GLY A 429 -13.09 3.21 16.94
N THR A 430 -13.60 2.78 15.78
CA THR A 430 -12.93 2.99 14.49
C THR A 430 -12.79 4.49 14.19
N LEU A 431 -13.84 5.28 14.41
CA LEU A 431 -13.79 6.73 14.21
C LEU A 431 -12.78 7.41 15.15
N TYR A 432 -12.69 7.00 16.43
CA TYR A 432 -11.70 7.53 17.36
C TYR A 432 -10.27 7.18 16.99
N LEU A 433 -10.01 5.95 16.57
CA LEU A 433 -8.69 5.53 16.08
C LEU A 433 -8.27 6.35 14.87
N VAL A 434 -9.16 6.48 13.90
CA VAL A 434 -8.91 7.25 12.68
C VAL A 434 -8.69 8.73 13.00
N ALA A 435 -9.58 9.35 13.78
CA ALA A 435 -9.47 10.76 14.15
C ALA A 435 -8.15 11.07 14.89
N GLY A 436 -7.78 10.26 15.88
CA GLY A 436 -6.53 10.45 16.62
C GLY A 436 -5.29 10.20 15.77
N SER A 437 -5.32 9.18 14.90
CA SER A 437 -4.21 8.91 13.98
C SER A 437 -3.94 10.06 13.01
N ILE A 438 -4.99 10.72 12.52
CA ILE A 438 -4.89 11.85 11.59
C ILE A 438 -4.51 13.13 12.33
N LEU A 439 -5.05 13.35 13.54
CA LEU A 439 -4.64 14.46 14.40
C LEU A 439 -3.12 14.44 14.66
N PHE A 440 -2.56 13.25 14.81
CA PHE A 440 -1.11 13.05 14.92
C PHE A 440 -0.39 13.16 13.57
N ALA A 441 -0.81 12.43 12.55
CA ALA A 441 -0.05 12.29 11.32
C ALA A 441 -0.11 13.53 10.41
N LEU A 442 -1.21 14.28 10.43
CA LEU A 442 -1.43 15.41 9.51
C LEU A 442 -0.44 16.58 9.76
N PRO A 443 -0.24 17.08 11.00
CA PRO A 443 0.70 18.17 11.25
C PRO A 443 2.15 17.81 10.88
N PHE A 444 2.61 16.61 11.28
CA PHE A 444 3.96 16.14 10.95
C PHE A 444 4.12 15.88 9.45
N GLY A 445 3.10 15.30 8.81
CA GLY A 445 3.13 14.98 7.39
C GLY A 445 3.16 16.23 6.50
N VAL A 446 2.28 17.20 6.79
CA VAL A 446 2.24 18.48 6.07
C VAL A 446 3.51 19.29 6.34
N GLY A 447 3.97 19.35 7.59
CA GLY A 447 5.21 20.03 7.95
C GLY A 447 6.44 19.47 7.24
N ALA A 448 6.58 18.15 7.19
CA ALA A 448 7.65 17.48 6.45
C ALA A 448 7.59 17.78 4.94
N ALA A 449 6.39 17.76 4.34
CA ALA A 449 6.22 18.06 2.93
C ALA A 449 6.55 19.53 2.59
N ILE A 450 6.16 20.48 3.45
CA ILE A 450 6.55 21.90 3.32
C ILE A 450 8.07 22.03 3.35
N TYR A 451 8.76 21.34 4.27
CA TYR A 451 10.22 21.37 4.33
C TYR A 451 10.86 20.89 3.02
N LEU A 452 10.42 19.71 2.55
CA LEU A 452 11.00 19.02 1.40
C LEU A 452 10.74 19.74 0.09
N ASN A 453 9.61 20.45 -0.04
CA ASN A 453 9.26 21.15 -1.27
C ASN A 453 9.69 22.62 -1.27
N GLU A 454 9.44 23.33 -0.17
CA GLU A 454 9.56 24.79 -0.14
C GLU A 454 10.88 25.27 0.46
N TYR A 455 11.53 24.52 1.37
CA TYR A 455 12.72 24.98 2.10
C TYR A 455 14.06 24.51 1.50
N ARG A 456 14.15 23.29 0.98
CA ARG A 456 15.42 22.70 0.53
C ARG A 456 15.52 22.53 -0.99
N MET A 457 16.66 22.94 -1.54
CA MET A 457 17.09 22.50 -2.89
C MET A 457 17.45 21.00 -2.86
N GLU A 458 17.40 20.34 -4.02
CA GLU A 458 17.75 18.93 -4.12
C GLU A 458 19.18 18.68 -3.63
N GLY A 459 19.31 17.77 -2.66
CA GLY A 459 20.59 17.45 -2.02
C GLY A 459 20.52 16.12 -1.27
N TYR A 460 21.66 15.69 -0.72
CA TYR A 460 21.79 14.39 -0.07
C TYR A 460 20.78 14.19 1.08
N LEU A 461 20.60 15.21 1.94
CA LEU A 461 19.66 15.15 3.06
C LEU A 461 18.21 14.99 2.58
N THR A 462 17.77 15.78 1.60
CA THR A 462 16.43 15.70 1.01
C THR A 462 16.19 14.32 0.39
N GLN A 463 17.20 13.77 -0.30
CA GLN A 463 17.12 12.43 -0.89
C GLN A 463 17.08 11.34 0.19
N MET A 464 17.85 11.48 1.27
CA MET A 464 17.81 10.57 2.41
C MET A 464 16.42 10.58 3.07
N ILE A 465 15.83 11.76 3.28
CA ILE A 465 14.48 11.89 3.86
C ILE A 465 13.43 11.27 2.93
N ARG A 466 13.42 11.60 1.64
CA ARG A 466 12.50 10.98 0.66
C ARG A 466 12.66 9.46 0.61
N THR A 467 13.89 8.97 0.64
CA THR A 467 14.16 7.52 0.69
C THR A 467 13.59 6.93 1.99
N GLY A 468 13.80 7.56 3.14
CA GLY A 468 13.21 7.12 4.41
C GLY A 468 11.68 7.07 4.37
N ILE A 469 11.03 8.08 3.78
CA ILE A 469 9.57 8.11 3.58
C ILE A 469 9.12 6.95 2.68
N ASP A 470 9.84 6.67 1.59
CA ASP A 470 9.53 5.55 0.69
C ASP A 470 9.70 4.20 1.39
N LEU A 471 10.73 4.05 2.23
CA LEU A 471 10.93 2.86 3.05
C LEU A 471 9.82 2.67 4.09
N LEU A 472 9.38 3.76 4.72
CA LEU A 472 8.26 3.74 5.67
C LEU A 472 6.96 3.33 4.96
N ASN A 473 6.70 3.88 3.76
CA ASN A 473 5.53 3.53 2.97
C ASN A 473 5.53 2.07 2.50
N GLY A 474 6.73 1.53 2.24
CA GLY A 474 6.94 0.14 1.85
C GLY A 474 7.03 -0.86 3.01
N THR A 475 6.88 -0.40 4.26
CA THR A 475 6.90 -1.26 5.44
C THR A 475 5.55 -1.97 5.60
N PRO A 476 5.52 -3.30 5.78
CA PRO A 476 4.28 -4.04 6.01
C PRO A 476 3.50 -3.52 7.22
N SER A 477 2.16 -3.48 7.13
CA SER A 477 1.32 -2.91 8.20
C SER A 477 1.44 -3.67 9.52
N ILE A 478 1.66 -4.99 9.49
CA ILE A 478 1.92 -5.79 10.69
C ILE A 478 3.21 -5.39 11.41
N VAL A 479 4.22 -4.90 10.68
CA VAL A 479 5.49 -4.46 11.27
C VAL A 479 5.29 -3.19 12.10
N PHE A 480 4.40 -2.28 11.68
CA PHE A 480 3.98 -1.16 12.51
C PHE A 480 3.29 -1.64 13.79
N GLY A 481 2.40 -2.63 13.69
CA GLY A 481 1.72 -3.22 14.85
C GLY A 481 2.70 -3.83 15.86
N LEU A 482 3.71 -4.56 15.38
CA LEU A 482 4.75 -5.13 16.24
C LEU A 482 5.64 -4.07 16.88
N PHE A 483 6.02 -3.03 16.12
CA PHE A 483 6.75 -1.89 16.67
C PHE A 483 5.94 -1.18 17.76
N GLY A 484 4.66 -0.87 17.48
CA GLY A 484 3.77 -0.26 18.45
C GLY A 484 3.60 -1.11 19.70
N PHE A 485 3.52 -2.43 19.54
CA PHE A 485 3.45 -3.37 20.66
C PHE A 485 4.74 -3.35 21.50
N THR A 486 5.91 -3.57 20.91
CA THR A 486 7.16 -3.60 21.71
C THR A 486 7.51 -2.22 22.30
N PHE A 487 7.34 -1.15 21.53
CA PHE A 487 7.78 0.18 21.96
C PHE A 487 6.73 0.90 22.80
N LEU A 488 5.50 1.04 22.31
CA LEU A 488 4.47 1.84 23.00
C LEU A 488 3.83 1.03 24.13
N VAL A 489 3.42 -0.21 23.85
CA VAL A 489 2.68 -1.02 24.83
C VAL A 489 3.62 -1.54 25.92
N LEU A 490 4.75 -2.14 25.54
CA LEU A 490 5.65 -2.80 26.49
C LEU A 490 6.76 -1.89 27.04
N TYR A 491 7.51 -1.19 26.17
CA TYR A 491 8.68 -0.40 26.63
C TYR A 491 8.30 0.91 27.32
N LEU A 492 7.29 1.63 26.81
CA LEU A 492 6.75 2.85 27.45
C LEU A 492 5.68 2.56 28.50
N ASP A 493 5.29 1.29 28.68
CA ASP A 493 4.27 0.85 29.64
C ASP A 493 2.91 1.58 29.50
N ILE A 494 2.54 1.95 28.26
CA ILE A 494 1.25 2.60 27.97
C ILE A 494 0.12 1.57 28.04
N GLY A 495 0.44 0.28 27.85
CA GLY A 495 -0.55 -0.79 27.75
C GLY A 495 -1.32 -0.77 26.42
N VAL A 496 -2.11 -1.83 26.19
CA VAL A 496 -3.00 -1.92 25.03
C VAL A 496 -4.10 -0.87 25.18
N SER A 497 -4.06 0.15 24.33
CA SER A 497 -4.82 1.38 24.50
C SER A 497 -5.13 2.07 23.19
N MET A 498 -6.20 2.87 23.17
CA MET A 498 -6.56 3.68 22.01
C MET A 498 -5.43 4.62 21.59
N LEU A 499 -4.70 5.21 22.52
CA LEU A 499 -3.54 6.07 22.24
C LEU A 499 -2.43 5.29 21.51
N ALA A 500 -2.07 4.10 22.00
CA ALA A 500 -1.05 3.27 21.34
C ALA A 500 -1.46 2.91 19.91
N GLY A 501 -2.74 2.58 19.68
CA GLY A 501 -3.27 2.36 18.33
C GLY A 501 -3.27 3.60 17.45
N GLN A 502 -3.68 4.76 17.97
CA GLN A 502 -3.69 6.03 17.24
C GLN A 502 -2.28 6.43 16.78
N LEU A 503 -1.28 6.30 17.65
CA LEU A 503 0.11 6.59 17.31
C LEU A 503 0.64 5.58 16.28
N THR A 504 0.39 4.29 16.48
CA THR A 504 0.86 3.24 15.56
C THR A 504 0.24 3.38 14.16
N LEU A 505 -1.07 3.59 14.10
CA LEU A 505 -1.81 3.84 12.87
C LEU A 505 -1.38 5.17 12.22
N GLY A 506 -1.12 6.18 13.04
CA GLY A 506 -0.61 7.49 12.62
C GLY A 506 0.75 7.39 11.93
N LEU A 507 1.69 6.63 12.49
CA LEU A 507 3.00 6.37 11.86
C LEU A 507 2.86 5.65 10.51
N MET A 508 1.88 4.75 10.37
CA MET A 508 1.63 4.04 9.11
C MET A 508 1.06 4.96 8.02
N VAL A 509 0.19 5.92 8.36
CA VAL A 509 -0.40 6.84 7.36
C VAL A 509 0.45 8.09 7.09
N LEU A 510 1.37 8.41 8.00
CA LEU A 510 2.32 9.51 7.87
C LEU A 510 3.01 9.60 6.49
N PRO A 511 3.63 8.54 5.93
CA PRO A 511 4.32 8.65 4.64
C PRO A 511 3.37 8.96 3.48
N THR A 512 2.13 8.46 3.54
CA THR A 512 1.09 8.78 2.55
C THR A 512 0.77 10.28 2.59
N ILE A 513 0.52 10.84 3.78
CA ILE A 513 0.25 12.29 3.95
C ILE A 513 1.41 13.12 3.42
N ILE A 514 2.67 12.75 3.73
CA ILE A 514 3.85 13.49 3.26
C ILE A 514 3.88 13.51 1.73
N ARG A 515 3.74 12.35 1.08
CA ARG A 515 3.82 12.23 -0.38
C ARG A 515 2.71 12.99 -1.09
N THR A 516 1.46 12.83 -0.63
CA THR A 516 0.33 13.53 -1.25
C THR A 516 0.39 15.04 -1.03
N THR A 517 0.89 15.48 0.13
CA THR A 517 1.09 16.91 0.39
C THR A 517 2.23 17.48 -0.45
N GLU A 518 3.35 16.76 -0.57
CA GLU A 518 4.48 17.18 -1.41
C GLU A 518 4.05 17.35 -2.87
N GLU A 519 3.25 16.42 -3.40
CA GLU A 519 2.69 16.49 -4.75
C GLU A 519 1.71 17.66 -4.92
N ALA A 520 0.84 17.89 -3.94
CA ALA A 520 -0.07 19.04 -3.95
C ALA A 520 0.69 20.38 -3.98
N LEU A 521 1.79 20.49 -3.23
CA LEU A 521 2.65 21.68 -3.22
C LEU A 521 3.37 21.86 -4.56
N LYS A 522 3.89 20.78 -5.17
CA LYS A 522 4.57 20.81 -6.47
C LYS A 522 3.68 21.28 -7.62
N ASN A 523 2.38 20.99 -7.53
CA ASN A 523 1.42 21.39 -8.56
C ASN A 523 1.08 22.88 -8.55
N VAL A 524 1.46 23.63 -7.49
CA VAL A 524 1.30 25.09 -7.47
C VAL A 524 2.29 25.71 -8.48
N PRO A 525 1.86 26.62 -9.37
CA PRO A 525 2.75 27.28 -10.34
C PRO A 525 3.92 28.02 -9.67
N SER A 526 5.12 27.97 -10.25
CA SER A 526 6.29 28.73 -9.77
C SER A 526 6.08 30.24 -9.84
N SER A 527 5.33 30.72 -10.84
CA SER A 527 5.01 32.14 -11.03
C SER A 527 4.31 32.77 -9.83
N LEU A 528 3.48 32.02 -9.10
CA LEU A 528 2.83 32.51 -7.87
C LEU A 528 3.84 32.72 -6.74
N ARG A 529 4.85 31.85 -6.64
CA ARG A 529 5.92 31.97 -5.63
C ARG A 529 6.81 33.16 -5.93
N GLU A 530 7.26 33.26 -7.19
CA GLU A 530 8.11 34.34 -7.66
C GLU A 530 7.40 35.71 -7.54
N GLY A 531 6.12 35.78 -7.90
CA GLY A 531 5.32 37.00 -7.76
C GLY A 531 5.17 37.46 -6.30
N SER A 532 4.91 36.52 -5.37
CA SER A 532 4.82 36.83 -3.94
C SER A 532 6.15 37.36 -3.39
N LEU A 533 7.26 36.70 -3.72
CA LEU A 533 8.60 37.13 -3.29
C LEU A 533 8.99 38.49 -3.90
N ALA A 534 8.61 38.75 -5.16
CA ALA A 534 8.85 40.04 -5.82
C ALA A 534 8.12 41.21 -5.14
N LEU A 535 6.99 40.96 -4.46
CA LEU A 535 6.27 41.95 -3.65
C LEU A 535 6.91 42.18 -2.26
N GLY A 536 8.06 41.57 -1.97
CA GLY A 536 8.76 41.70 -0.70
C GLY A 536 8.22 40.81 0.42
N ALA A 537 7.36 39.83 0.10
CA ALA A 537 6.90 38.85 1.07
C ALA A 537 8.05 37.94 1.53
N THR A 538 8.03 37.53 2.80
CA THR A 538 8.97 36.50 3.28
C THR A 538 8.63 35.13 2.69
N ARG A 539 9.57 34.18 2.78
CA ARG A 539 9.35 32.80 2.34
C ARG A 539 8.18 32.17 3.09
N TRP A 540 8.12 32.29 4.42
CA TRP A 540 6.96 31.82 5.20
C TRP A 540 5.65 32.51 4.82
N GLN A 541 5.66 33.82 4.54
CA GLN A 541 4.46 34.53 4.09
C GLN A 541 3.98 34.00 2.73
N THR A 542 4.91 33.75 1.81
CA THR A 542 4.61 33.13 0.51
C THR A 542 4.02 31.74 0.69
N ILE A 543 4.63 30.90 1.56
CA ILE A 543 4.15 29.56 1.84
C ILE A 543 2.76 29.60 2.47
N SER A 544 2.57 30.38 3.53
CA SER A 544 1.34 30.39 4.32
C SER A 544 0.16 31.09 3.64
N ARG A 545 0.40 32.13 2.83
CA ARG A 545 -0.65 32.94 2.22
C ARG A 545 -0.89 32.68 0.75
N VAL A 546 0.06 32.07 0.04
CA VAL A 546 -0.05 31.83 -1.41
C VAL A 546 -0.02 30.34 -1.71
N VAL A 547 1.04 29.65 -1.30
CA VAL A 547 1.25 28.24 -1.68
C VAL A 547 0.26 27.31 -0.97
N LEU A 548 0.18 27.39 0.36
CA LEU A 548 -0.69 26.51 1.15
C LEU A 548 -2.16 26.66 0.75
N PRO A 549 -2.75 27.88 0.69
CA PRO A 549 -4.13 28.06 0.22
C PRO A 549 -4.39 27.46 -1.16
N SER A 550 -3.43 27.60 -2.09
CA SER A 550 -3.53 27.04 -3.44
C SER A 550 -3.44 25.50 -3.44
N ALA A 551 -2.72 24.91 -2.48
CA ALA A 551 -2.53 23.47 -2.37
C ALA A 551 -3.59 22.76 -1.51
N VAL A 552 -4.43 23.49 -0.76
CA VAL A 552 -5.39 22.91 0.22
C VAL A 552 -6.23 21.78 -0.37
N ALA A 553 -6.76 21.94 -1.59
CA ALA A 553 -7.58 20.91 -2.23
C ALA A 553 -6.82 19.58 -2.41
N GLY A 554 -5.53 19.66 -2.78
CA GLY A 554 -4.66 18.49 -2.90
C GLY A 554 -4.32 17.86 -1.54
N ILE A 555 -4.03 18.70 -0.53
CA ILE A 555 -3.73 18.24 0.84
C ILE A 555 -4.95 17.53 1.44
N ILE A 556 -6.15 18.09 1.28
CA ILE A 556 -7.41 17.47 1.72
C ILE A 556 -7.60 16.12 1.04
N THR A 557 -7.39 16.04 -0.28
CA THR A 557 -7.53 14.78 -1.03
C THR A 557 -6.59 13.70 -0.48
N GLY A 558 -5.33 14.04 -0.24
CA GLY A 558 -4.34 13.11 0.33
C GLY A 558 -4.61 12.71 1.78
N THR A 559 -5.13 13.64 2.57
CA THR A 559 -5.56 13.38 3.95
C THR A 559 -6.71 12.37 3.95
N ILE A 560 -7.66 12.50 3.04
CA ILE A 560 -8.83 11.63 3.04
C ILE A 560 -8.50 10.23 2.54
N LEU A 561 -7.60 10.09 1.57
CA LEU A 561 -7.05 8.79 1.20
C LEU A 561 -6.39 8.09 2.41
N SER A 562 -5.67 8.86 3.24
CA SER A 562 -5.08 8.38 4.48
C SER A 562 -6.13 7.98 5.53
N ILE A 563 -7.24 8.73 5.65
CA ILE A 563 -8.38 8.38 6.52
C ILE A 563 -9.00 7.04 6.09
N GLY A 564 -9.27 6.86 4.79
CA GLY A 564 -9.84 5.62 4.26
C GLY A 564 -8.93 4.42 4.50
N ARG A 565 -7.61 4.59 4.31
CA ARG A 565 -6.60 3.58 4.65
C ARG A 565 -6.61 3.27 6.15
N ALA A 566 -6.57 4.29 7.01
CA ALA A 566 -6.59 4.10 8.47
C ALA A 566 -7.84 3.34 8.95
N ALA A 567 -9.01 3.69 8.41
CA ALA A 567 -10.29 3.06 8.79
C ALA A 567 -10.37 1.58 8.42
N GLY A 568 -9.67 1.16 7.36
CA GLY A 568 -9.69 -0.19 6.84
C GLY A 568 -8.55 -1.10 7.31
N GLU A 569 -7.60 -0.58 8.09
CA GLU A 569 -6.38 -1.31 8.47
C GLU A 569 -6.51 -1.96 9.85
N THR A 570 -6.37 -3.29 9.91
CA THR A 570 -6.43 -4.05 11.16
C THR A 570 -5.05 -4.34 11.74
N ALA A 571 -4.05 -4.61 10.90
CA ALA A 571 -2.75 -5.12 11.33
C ALA A 571 -1.98 -4.17 12.29
N PRO A 572 -1.95 -2.84 12.09
CA PRO A 572 -1.25 -1.93 13.01
C PRO A 572 -1.91 -1.84 14.40
N ILE A 573 -3.22 -2.07 14.46
CA ILE A 573 -4.01 -1.91 15.70
C ILE A 573 -4.19 -3.22 16.46
N LEU A 574 -3.90 -4.36 15.81
CA LEU A 574 -4.13 -5.73 16.29
C LEU A 574 -3.55 -6.00 17.69
N PHE A 575 -2.33 -5.53 17.95
CA PHE A 575 -1.62 -5.74 19.22
C PHE A 575 -1.51 -4.48 20.08
N THR A 576 -2.02 -3.35 19.59
CA THR A 576 -1.76 -2.03 20.21
C THR A 576 -2.98 -1.41 20.83
N ALA A 577 -4.17 -1.63 20.27
CA ALA A 577 -5.39 -0.95 20.73
C ALA A 577 -6.61 -1.84 20.85
N VAL A 578 -6.76 -2.83 19.97
CA VAL A 578 -8.07 -3.45 19.77
C VAL A 578 -8.36 -4.58 20.73
N VAL A 579 -9.62 -4.63 21.16
CA VAL A 579 -10.21 -5.75 21.88
C VAL A 579 -11.45 -6.23 21.16
N PHE A 580 -11.76 -7.51 21.27
CA PHE A 580 -12.83 -8.12 20.48
C PHE A 580 -14.21 -7.62 20.89
N SER A 581 -14.47 -7.55 22.19
CA SER A 581 -15.79 -7.24 22.72
C SER A 581 -15.69 -6.43 24.00
N GLN A 582 -16.31 -5.26 23.99
CA GLN A 582 -16.56 -4.41 25.14
C GLN A 582 -18.01 -3.92 25.10
N ARG A 583 -18.62 -3.82 26.28
CA ARG A 583 -20.01 -3.35 26.41
C ARG A 583 -20.14 -1.83 26.42
N TYR A 584 -19.08 -1.13 26.83
CA TYR A 584 -19.06 0.32 27.03
C TYR A 584 -18.06 0.96 26.08
N LEU A 585 -18.28 2.25 25.78
CA LEU A 585 -17.32 3.06 25.04
C LEU A 585 -16.09 3.34 25.93
N PRO A 586 -14.90 3.52 25.32
CA PRO A 586 -13.70 3.90 26.07
C PRO A 586 -13.95 5.25 26.76
N SER A 587 -13.61 5.33 28.05
CA SER A 587 -13.76 6.53 28.88
C SER A 587 -12.52 7.43 28.82
N SER A 588 -11.37 6.82 28.56
CA SER A 588 -10.06 7.43 28.48
C SER A 588 -9.35 7.07 27.16
N ILE A 589 -8.39 7.89 26.75
CA ILE A 589 -7.49 7.58 25.63
C ILE A 589 -6.56 6.40 25.92
N LEU A 590 -6.39 6.04 27.19
CA LEU A 590 -5.60 4.90 27.63
C LEU A 590 -6.41 3.60 27.67
N ASP A 591 -7.73 3.67 27.47
CA ASP A 591 -8.57 2.46 27.41
C ASP A 591 -8.40 1.78 26.04
N PRO A 592 -8.43 0.44 25.98
CA PRO A 592 -8.53 -0.28 24.71
C PRO A 592 -9.89 -0.03 24.05
N VAL A 593 -9.96 -0.28 22.75
CA VAL A 593 -11.12 0.14 21.93
C VAL A 593 -11.55 -0.96 20.96
N MET A 594 -12.83 -1.01 20.62
CA MET A 594 -13.33 -1.89 19.55
C MET A 594 -13.16 -1.22 18.17
N ALA A 595 -12.76 -1.99 17.16
CA ALA A 595 -12.68 -1.52 15.78
C ALA A 595 -13.47 -2.44 14.85
N LEU A 596 -14.22 -1.87 13.91
CA LEU A 596 -14.97 -2.60 12.87
C LEU A 596 -14.11 -3.62 12.12
N PRO A 597 -12.90 -3.27 11.62
CA PRO A 597 -12.12 -4.24 10.87
C PRO A 597 -11.64 -5.41 11.73
N TYR A 598 -11.35 -5.19 13.01
CA TYR A 598 -10.99 -6.30 13.92
C TYR A 598 -12.21 -7.14 14.33
N HIS A 599 -13.35 -6.48 14.58
CA HIS A 599 -14.59 -7.17 14.92
C HIS A 599 -15.05 -8.09 13.78
N LEU A 600 -14.99 -7.61 12.53
CA LEU A 600 -15.29 -8.42 11.35
C LEU A 600 -14.36 -9.64 11.24
N PHE A 601 -13.06 -9.43 11.47
CA PHE A 601 -12.09 -10.53 11.43
C PHE A 601 -12.46 -11.63 12.42
N ILE A 602 -12.67 -11.30 13.70
CA ILE A 602 -12.97 -12.29 14.74
C ILE A 602 -14.31 -12.97 14.48
N LEU A 603 -15.34 -12.25 14.04
CA LEU A 603 -16.63 -12.88 13.67
C LEU A 603 -16.46 -13.87 12.52
N SER A 604 -15.55 -13.59 11.59
CA SER A 604 -15.33 -14.43 10.41
C SER A 604 -14.53 -15.68 10.71
N THR A 605 -13.61 -15.64 11.69
CA THR A 605 -12.65 -16.72 11.95
C THR A 605 -12.93 -17.51 13.23
N ASN A 606 -13.43 -16.86 14.28
CA ASN A 606 -13.52 -17.46 15.62
C ASN A 606 -14.95 -17.66 16.13
N VAL A 607 -15.96 -17.04 15.50
CA VAL A 607 -17.36 -17.10 15.98
C VAL A 607 -18.24 -17.86 14.98
N PRO A 608 -18.52 -19.15 15.24
CA PRO A 608 -19.50 -19.91 14.47
C PRO A 608 -20.90 -19.28 14.54
N ASP A 609 -21.71 -19.51 13.50
CA ASP A 609 -23.12 -19.11 13.40
C ASP A 609 -23.36 -17.59 13.51
N SER A 610 -22.36 -16.77 13.19
CA SER A 610 -22.42 -15.30 13.19
C SER A 610 -22.75 -14.70 11.81
N SER A 611 -23.36 -15.50 10.90
CA SER A 611 -23.46 -15.18 9.47
C SER A 611 -24.12 -13.83 9.18
N GLN A 612 -25.23 -13.52 9.84
CA GLN A 612 -25.93 -12.25 9.67
C GLN A 612 -25.07 -11.06 10.15
N ASN A 613 -24.51 -11.14 11.36
CA ASN A 613 -23.74 -10.04 11.95
C ASN A 613 -22.41 -9.78 11.25
N ARG A 614 -21.71 -10.82 10.74
CA ARG A 614 -20.46 -10.61 9.99
C ARG A 614 -20.70 -9.93 8.64
N TYR A 615 -21.77 -10.31 7.91
CA TYR A 615 -22.15 -9.62 6.67
C TYR A 615 -22.63 -8.18 6.94
N GLY A 616 -23.41 -7.97 8.00
CA GLY A 616 -23.80 -6.63 8.45
C GLY A 616 -22.60 -5.75 8.81
N THR A 617 -21.62 -6.30 9.53
CA THR A 617 -20.38 -5.60 9.89
C THR A 617 -19.55 -5.24 8.66
N ALA A 618 -19.40 -6.17 7.71
CA ALA A 618 -18.68 -5.92 6.45
C ALA A 618 -19.35 -4.81 5.64
N LEU A 619 -20.67 -4.80 5.55
CA LEU A 619 -21.43 -3.77 4.85
C LEU A 619 -21.28 -2.40 5.52
N VAL A 620 -21.37 -2.33 6.85
CA VAL A 620 -21.18 -1.07 7.61
C VAL A 620 -19.77 -0.53 7.46
N LEU A 621 -18.76 -1.40 7.48
CA LEU A 621 -17.37 -1.01 7.26
C LEU A 621 -17.16 -0.45 5.84
N ILE A 622 -17.71 -1.09 4.81
CA ILE A 622 -17.68 -0.57 3.43
C ILE A 622 -18.40 0.79 3.35
N MET A 623 -19.61 0.90 3.92
CA MET A 623 -20.38 2.16 3.89
C MET A 623 -19.64 3.29 4.59
N LEU A 624 -18.98 3.01 5.72
CA LEU A 624 -18.17 4.00 6.45
C LEU A 624 -17.02 4.49 5.57
N VAL A 625 -16.28 3.59 4.94
CA VAL A 625 -15.13 3.96 4.10
C VAL A 625 -15.59 4.68 2.83
N ILE A 626 -16.62 4.18 2.13
CA ILE A 626 -17.21 4.85 0.97
C ILE A 626 -17.78 6.23 1.35
N GLY A 627 -18.41 6.36 2.50
CA GLY A 627 -18.95 7.63 3.00
C GLY A 627 -17.84 8.66 3.16
N ILE A 628 -16.71 8.26 3.76
CA ILE A 628 -15.51 9.09 3.89
C ILE A 628 -14.97 9.51 2.51
N TYR A 629 -14.85 8.57 1.56
CA TYR A 629 -14.42 8.88 0.19
C TYR A 629 -15.38 9.82 -0.56
N SER A 630 -16.68 9.64 -0.37
CA SER A 630 -17.72 10.45 -1.04
C SER A 630 -17.68 11.90 -0.54
N ILE A 631 -17.54 12.10 0.77
CA ILE A 631 -17.31 13.41 1.38
C ILE A 631 -16.02 14.04 0.80
N ALA A 632 -14.98 13.23 0.58
CA ALA A 632 -13.74 13.68 -0.06
C ALA A 632 -13.94 14.26 -1.45
N ILE A 633 -14.62 13.49 -2.30
CA ILE A 633 -14.85 13.87 -3.69
C ILE A 633 -15.70 15.15 -3.73
N TYR A 634 -16.70 15.24 -2.85
CA TYR A 634 -17.53 16.44 -2.72
C TYR A 634 -16.71 17.67 -2.31
N LEU A 635 -15.90 17.57 -1.23
CA LEU A 635 -15.06 18.68 -0.75
C LEU A 635 -14.04 19.10 -1.80
N ARG A 636 -13.36 18.16 -2.45
CA ARG A 636 -12.41 18.43 -3.54
C ARG A 636 -13.07 19.23 -4.66
N ASN A 637 -14.25 18.80 -5.12
CA ASN A 637 -14.96 19.48 -6.20
C ASN A 637 -15.38 20.90 -5.79
N HIS A 638 -15.78 21.09 -4.52
CA HIS A 638 -16.11 22.40 -4.00
C HIS A 638 -14.89 23.35 -4.04
N PHE A 639 -13.74 22.95 -3.49
CA PHE A 639 -12.55 23.79 -3.47
C PHE A 639 -11.92 24.02 -4.85
N GLN A 640 -11.96 23.03 -5.75
CA GLN A 640 -11.47 23.19 -7.13
C GLN A 640 -12.28 24.20 -7.93
N ASN A 641 -13.59 24.30 -7.69
CA ASN A 641 -14.44 25.29 -8.35
C ASN A 641 -14.22 26.71 -7.80
N THR A 642 -13.89 26.84 -6.51
CA THR A 642 -13.64 28.15 -5.87
C THR A 642 -12.25 28.72 -6.17
N LEU A 643 -11.26 27.88 -6.51
CA LEU A 643 -9.85 28.25 -6.75
C LEU A 643 -9.46 28.34 -8.23
N ARG A 644 -10.43 28.40 -9.16
CA ARG A 644 -10.12 28.69 -10.58
C ARG A 644 -9.63 30.13 -10.70
N TYR A 645 -8.31 30.28 -10.79
CA TYR A 645 -7.63 31.49 -11.28
C TYR A 645 -7.89 31.71 -12.76
#